data_AF-A0A2D9CH60-F1
#
_entry.id   AF-A0A2D9CH60-F1
#
_cell.length_a   1.000
_cell.length_b   1.000
_cell.length_c   1.000
_cell.angle_alpha   90.00
_cell.angle_beta   90.00
_cell.angle_gamma   90.00
#
_symmetry.space_group_name_H-M   'P 1'
#
loop_
_entity.id
_entity.type
_entity.pdbx_description
1 polymer ?
#
loop_
_entity_poly.entity_id
_entity_poly.type
_entity_poly.pdbx_seq_one_letter_code
_entity_poly.pdbx_strand_id
1 'polypeptide(L)'
;MRQQIRIAALIATAGLCGTAIAQDSVSSNLGGLPGDALNPWSDHCAAYVVDLAPITTSAGHTFGVAPLLKSTQIDPNFFNNLGSTVGISTDVLSDVPFSRASYMQWSTAGAGVSAQNTMGDAVSPTGNASQFAIGWSEFGTTAAGESYNGMIGAIVNYDPSDANRLFVDRRMGAVNSSSDASGDSSQLGGVSVDANGNLYYRADDFNVTGPDPLSGTNIFRTRLADRDCNTQNMISLGGTLDATDFIIQGGDTHSVPNNMPASIAGGNGLYGGPNFNSEYVYGGSLGMTTATTDHFDLTGGRTGDHRGNMGSTIGDPFGFGGVYTYGVYAKDANGDTKAMNVWGVDATGAVVGKKAWDIPASVTDNDDGFVLSYSSFVEFVNYFGSVPFRGGVGNMAVGRDINGNALFAATVSENGFGDDFSNQIIVGRYNPTTGATDYTFAAYIDQFGLFTQDAGKPIYDDMGVEIGQLVNLDAVTGGSPLGPSISAPAFDAAGNIWFIGAVELYDRFMDGGSDFDGALLRAVLDPDTFSYRIELVLENGTRATGPNSGLEYSVDFLGTANAGGGASGGSLWSNNVSASAWNGVDISATEPGDEISNGGVIINTSITYDIDGDGIFNDPTSGNFNADAPADESYSVALYVGYYQDGPPPCPADLNGDEVLNFFDVSAFISAFSGMQPDGDFNGDGLFNFFDVSAFISAFSAGCP
;
A
#
# COMPACT_ATOMS: atom_id res chain seq x y z
N MET A 1 56.29 18.68 53.36
CA MET A 1 56.83 18.11 52.10
C MET A 1 55.68 17.43 51.36
N ARG A 2 55.12 18.06 50.32
CA ARG A 2 54.44 17.46 49.15
C ARG A 2 53.73 18.56 48.32
N GLN A 3 54.26 18.80 47.13
CA GLN A 3 53.57 19.28 45.91
C GLN A 3 52.51 18.24 45.47
N GLN A 4 51.60 18.37 44.50
CA GLN A 4 51.01 19.42 43.63
C GLN A 4 49.63 18.81 43.14
N ILE A 5 48.72 19.40 42.37
CA ILE A 5 48.65 20.64 41.57
C ILE A 5 47.20 21.20 41.63
N ARG A 6 46.75 22.00 40.65
CA ARG A 6 45.33 22.20 40.28
C ARG A 6 45.19 22.22 38.75
N ILE A 7 44.08 21.71 38.21
CA ILE A 7 43.26 22.29 37.12
C ILE A 7 41.98 21.43 37.01
N ALA A 8 40.87 22.05 36.58
CA ALA A 8 39.53 21.46 36.62
C ALA A 8 39.22 20.58 35.41
N ALA A 9 38.41 19.54 35.62
CA ALA A 9 37.71 18.82 34.57
C ALA A 9 36.23 19.21 34.63
N LEU A 10 35.75 19.85 33.56
CA LEU A 10 34.32 20.06 33.31
C LEU A 10 33.84 18.78 32.60
N ILE A 11 33.17 17.88 33.31
CA ILE A 11 32.55 16.71 32.68
C ILE A 11 31.19 17.15 32.16
N ALA A 12 31.12 17.43 30.86
CA ALA A 12 29.85 17.41 30.16
C ALA A 12 29.42 15.94 30.03
N THR A 13 28.28 15.60 30.62
CA THR A 13 27.58 14.35 30.30
C THR A 13 27.08 14.48 28.87
N ALA A 14 27.78 13.85 27.92
CA ALA A 14 27.18 13.52 26.63
C ALA A 14 25.96 12.63 26.90
N GLY A 15 24.82 13.00 26.34
CA GLY A 15 23.67 12.11 26.29
C GLY A 15 24.00 10.93 25.38
N LEU A 16 23.59 9.74 25.78
CA LEU A 16 23.46 8.62 24.85
C LEU A 16 22.30 8.97 23.91
N CYS A 17 22.55 9.06 22.61
CA CYS A 17 21.47 9.14 21.63
C CYS A 17 20.76 7.76 21.59
N GLY A 18 19.49 7.72 21.96
CA GLY A 18 18.62 6.57 21.73
C GLY A 18 17.90 6.72 20.39
N THR A 19 17.87 5.67 19.59
CA THR A 19 17.41 5.67 18.18
C THR A 19 15.88 5.62 18.03
N ALA A 20 15.37 6.37 17.05
CA ALA A 20 14.00 6.42 16.46
C ALA A 20 13.19 5.10 16.42
N ILE A 21 11.96 4.96 17.00
CA ILE A 21 11.11 3.75 16.84
C ILE A 21 9.61 3.91 17.36
N ALA A 22 8.54 3.37 16.72
CA ALA A 22 7.09 3.60 17.00
C ALA A 22 6.04 2.48 16.68
N GLN A 23 4.87 2.76 16.02
CA GLN A 23 3.51 2.11 16.12
C GLN A 23 3.39 0.58 16.18
N ASP A 24 4.45 -0.11 15.84
CA ASP A 24 4.80 -1.37 16.46
C ASP A 24 4.87 -1.23 18.01
N SER A 25 3.71 -1.44 18.62
CA SER A 25 3.48 -1.24 20.04
C SER A 25 2.49 -2.25 20.56
N VAL A 26 2.48 -2.42 21.88
CA VAL A 26 1.45 -3.16 22.60
C VAL A 26 1.06 -2.34 23.83
N SER A 27 -0.11 -2.62 24.38
CA SER A 27 -0.59 -1.94 25.57
C SER A 27 0.28 -2.26 26.78
N SER A 28 0.25 -1.37 27.78
CA SER A 28 0.84 -1.67 29.09
C SER A 28 0.02 -2.69 29.91
N ASN A 29 -1.09 -3.21 29.35
CA ASN A 29 -1.94 -4.24 29.97
C ASN A 29 -1.48 -5.68 29.67
N LEU A 30 -0.43 -5.87 28.85
CA LEU A 30 0.24 -7.14 28.58
C LEU A 30 -0.72 -8.27 28.17
N GLY A 31 -1.33 -8.15 26.98
CA GLY A 31 -2.32 -9.13 26.48
C GLY A 31 -3.75 -8.91 26.97
N GLY A 32 -3.95 -7.99 27.92
CA GLY A 32 -5.26 -7.63 28.44
C GLY A 32 -5.98 -6.57 27.60
N LEU A 33 -7.29 -6.77 27.37
CA LEU A 33 -8.16 -5.72 26.85
C LEU A 33 -8.40 -4.59 27.89
N PRO A 34 -8.47 -3.31 27.47
CA PRO A 34 -8.30 -2.82 26.10
C PRO A 34 -6.82 -2.76 25.67
N GLY A 35 -6.58 -3.05 24.39
CA GLY A 35 -5.29 -2.80 23.74
C GLY A 35 -5.02 -1.32 23.50
N ASP A 36 -3.99 -1.02 22.71
CA ASP A 36 -3.47 0.34 22.51
C ASP A 36 -3.90 1.04 21.21
N ALA A 37 -4.87 0.49 20.49
CA ALA A 37 -5.44 1.18 19.35
C ALA A 37 -6.11 2.52 19.76
N LEU A 38 -6.03 3.50 18.86
CA LEU A 38 -6.51 4.86 19.12
C LEU A 38 -8.04 4.95 18.98
N ASN A 39 -8.68 5.86 19.72
CA ASN A 39 -10.12 6.08 19.66
C ASN A 39 -10.48 7.10 18.56
N PRO A 40 -11.49 6.84 17.69
CA PRO A 40 -11.76 7.72 16.54
C PRO A 40 -12.40 9.06 16.92
N TRP A 41 -12.98 9.16 18.12
CA TRP A 41 -13.69 10.34 18.61
C TRP A 41 -12.84 11.26 19.50
N SER A 42 -11.79 10.76 20.15
CA SER A 42 -10.85 11.57 20.93
C SER A 42 -9.47 11.76 20.28
N ASP A 43 -8.98 10.78 19.52
CA ASP A 43 -7.57 10.69 19.15
C ASP A 43 -7.39 11.03 17.66
N HIS A 44 -7.73 12.27 17.30
CA HIS A 44 -7.83 12.70 15.90
C HIS A 44 -6.48 12.76 15.16
N CYS A 45 -5.36 12.81 15.88
CA CYS A 45 -4.00 12.82 15.33
C CYS A 45 -3.03 12.08 16.26
N ALA A 46 -2.04 11.42 15.67
CA ALA A 46 -0.85 10.92 16.37
C ALA A 46 0.38 11.04 15.45
N ALA A 47 1.54 11.37 16.02
CA ALA A 47 2.79 11.56 15.28
C ALA A 47 3.88 10.70 15.89
N TYR A 48 4.47 9.78 15.13
CA TYR A 48 5.36 8.75 15.65
C TYR A 48 6.30 8.17 14.57
N VAL A 49 7.42 7.54 14.95
CA VAL A 49 8.49 7.08 14.04
C VAL A 49 8.54 5.55 13.85
N VAL A 50 7.86 4.95 12.87
CA VAL A 50 7.91 3.48 12.64
C VAL A 50 9.25 3.10 11.99
N ASP A 51 9.81 1.94 12.34
CA ASP A 51 11.03 1.44 11.72
C ASP A 51 10.77 0.03 11.18
N LEU A 52 11.42 -0.30 10.07
CA LEU A 52 11.13 -1.51 9.30
C LEU A 52 11.92 -2.71 9.85
N ALA A 53 11.24 -3.84 10.01
CA ALA A 53 11.88 -5.13 10.19
C ALA A 53 12.27 -5.70 8.81
N PRO A 54 13.47 -6.31 8.65
CA PRO A 54 13.80 -7.00 7.41
C PRO A 54 12.97 -8.28 7.25
N ILE A 55 12.49 -8.52 6.03
CA ILE A 55 11.99 -9.80 5.53
C ILE A 55 12.72 -10.14 4.24
N THR A 56 13.02 -11.41 4.02
CA THR A 56 13.64 -11.89 2.78
C THR A 56 12.64 -12.76 2.03
N THR A 57 12.43 -12.47 0.75
CA THR A 57 11.55 -13.25 -0.12
C THR A 57 12.14 -14.62 -0.44
N SER A 58 11.34 -15.52 -1.03
CA SER A 58 11.87 -16.80 -1.51
C SER A 58 12.98 -16.66 -2.55
N ALA A 59 12.94 -15.62 -3.41
CA ALA A 59 13.99 -15.37 -4.40
C ALA A 59 15.19 -14.54 -3.87
N GLY A 60 15.24 -14.28 -2.55
CA GLY A 60 16.41 -13.67 -1.89
C GLY A 60 16.43 -12.14 -1.85
N HIS A 61 15.34 -11.47 -2.24
CA HIS A 61 15.22 -10.01 -2.16
C HIS A 61 14.87 -9.56 -0.74
N THR A 62 15.44 -8.45 -0.25
CA THR A 62 15.15 -7.94 1.10
C THR A 62 14.18 -6.76 1.08
N PHE A 63 13.04 -6.89 1.77
CA PHE A 63 12.08 -5.81 1.99
C PHE A 63 11.92 -5.48 3.47
N GLY A 64 11.38 -4.30 3.74
CA GLY A 64 11.18 -3.76 5.07
C GLY A 64 9.70 -3.76 5.41
N VAL A 65 9.32 -4.48 6.46
CA VAL A 65 7.93 -4.64 6.90
C VAL A 65 7.67 -3.92 8.23
N ALA A 66 6.54 -3.23 8.35
CA ALA A 66 6.06 -2.73 9.65
C ALA A 66 4.54 -2.45 9.67
N PRO A 67 3.87 -2.57 10.83
CA PRO A 67 2.50 -2.10 11.03
C PRO A 67 2.47 -0.58 11.09
N LEU A 68 2.20 0.06 9.94
CA LEU A 68 2.26 1.51 9.77
C LEU A 68 1.10 2.22 10.50
N LEU A 69 -0.08 1.59 10.52
CA LEU A 69 -1.28 2.02 11.23
C LEU A 69 -2.00 0.81 11.85
N LYS A 70 -2.50 0.96 13.07
CA LYS A 70 -3.64 0.18 13.60
C LYS A 70 -4.97 0.87 13.26
N SER A 71 -6.02 0.06 13.05
CA SER A 71 -7.39 0.57 12.99
C SER A 71 -7.81 1.10 14.37
N THR A 72 -8.92 1.82 14.47
CA THR A 72 -9.35 2.43 15.74
C THR A 72 -10.11 1.46 16.65
N GLN A 73 -10.19 1.76 17.95
CA GLN A 73 -10.99 1.00 18.91
C GLN A 73 -12.31 1.73 19.22
N ILE A 74 -13.44 1.05 18.96
CA ILE A 74 -14.81 1.56 19.25
C ILE A 74 -15.59 0.69 20.24
N ASP A 75 -15.14 -0.54 20.48
CA ASP A 75 -15.72 -1.49 21.44
C ASP A 75 -14.57 -2.07 22.27
N PRO A 76 -14.58 -1.93 23.61
CA PRO A 76 -13.50 -2.40 24.47
C PRO A 76 -13.40 -3.94 24.58
N ASN A 77 -14.32 -4.69 23.99
CA ASN A 77 -14.24 -6.16 23.90
C ASN A 77 -13.34 -6.65 22.75
N PHE A 78 -12.86 -5.74 21.89
CA PHE A 78 -11.93 -6.03 20.80
C PHE A 78 -10.72 -5.10 20.89
N PHE A 79 -9.57 -5.53 20.38
CA PHE A 79 -8.38 -4.69 20.35
C PHE A 79 -8.56 -3.49 19.41
N ASN A 80 -9.11 -3.71 18.22
CA ASN A 80 -9.51 -2.66 17.28
C ASN A 80 -10.59 -3.11 16.27
N ASN A 81 -10.94 -2.21 15.35
CA ASN A 81 -11.89 -2.42 14.26
C ASN A 81 -11.36 -3.34 13.17
N LEU A 82 -12.27 -3.83 12.33
CA LEU A 82 -11.88 -4.48 11.08
C LEU A 82 -11.46 -3.42 10.05
N GLY A 83 -10.27 -3.58 9.51
CA GLY A 83 -9.84 -2.84 8.33
C GLY A 83 -10.52 -3.33 7.05
N SER A 84 -10.62 -2.43 6.08
CA SER A 84 -11.16 -2.69 4.74
C SER A 84 -10.17 -2.19 3.69
N THR A 85 -10.62 -1.36 2.74
CA THR A 85 -9.77 -0.85 1.66
C THR A 85 -8.63 0.02 2.19
N VAL A 86 -7.40 -0.28 1.80
CA VAL A 86 -6.22 0.56 2.05
C VAL A 86 -5.57 0.89 0.71
N GLY A 87 -4.87 2.02 0.61
CA GLY A 87 -4.14 2.42 -0.58
C GLY A 87 -3.01 3.40 -0.26
N ILE A 88 -2.00 3.41 -1.12
CA ILE A 88 -0.82 4.28 -1.06
C ILE A 88 -0.86 5.32 -2.19
N SER A 89 -0.16 6.43 -2.02
CA SER A 89 0.00 7.42 -3.08
C SER A 89 0.76 6.84 -4.28
N THR A 90 0.22 7.07 -5.47
CA THR A 90 0.91 6.68 -6.72
C THR A 90 2.18 7.49 -6.95
N ASP A 91 2.24 8.71 -6.39
CA ASP A 91 3.39 9.59 -6.35
C ASP A 91 4.18 9.51 -5.03
N VAL A 92 5.43 9.98 -5.10
CA VAL A 92 6.30 10.28 -3.96
C VAL A 92 6.82 11.71 -4.17
N LEU A 93 6.80 12.53 -3.12
CA LEU A 93 7.44 13.85 -3.12
C LEU A 93 8.86 13.71 -2.55
N SER A 94 9.79 14.49 -3.06
CA SER A 94 11.15 14.61 -2.53
C SER A 94 11.45 16.06 -2.14
N ASP A 95 12.45 16.26 -1.26
CA ASP A 95 12.88 17.56 -0.75
C ASP A 95 11.76 18.39 -0.08
N VAL A 96 10.84 17.71 0.64
CA VAL A 96 9.73 18.35 1.38
C VAL A 96 10.00 18.40 2.88
N PRO A 97 9.49 19.39 3.62
CA PRO A 97 9.62 19.40 5.08
C PRO A 97 8.82 18.25 5.72
N PHE A 98 9.32 17.71 6.83
CA PHE A 98 8.58 16.77 7.68
C PHE A 98 7.21 17.34 8.09
N SER A 99 6.15 16.53 8.01
CA SER A 99 4.77 16.94 8.33
C SER A 99 4.60 17.45 9.77
N ARG A 100 5.45 16.98 10.69
CA ARG A 100 5.47 17.41 12.09
C ARG A 100 6.87 17.87 12.51
N ALA A 101 6.90 18.84 13.42
CA ALA A 101 8.13 19.29 14.08
C ALA A 101 8.63 18.29 15.16
N SER A 102 7.78 17.36 15.58
CA SER A 102 8.17 16.31 16.53
C SER A 102 7.27 15.08 16.39
N TYR A 103 7.86 13.91 16.63
CA TYR A 103 7.26 12.58 16.56
C TYR A 103 7.61 11.83 17.85
N MET A 104 6.73 10.92 18.30
CA MET A 104 6.95 10.06 19.46
C MET A 104 7.74 8.80 19.09
N GLN A 105 8.57 8.35 20.03
CA GLN A 105 9.50 7.24 19.92
C GLN A 105 9.47 6.32 21.15
N TRP A 106 9.66 5.03 20.99
CA TRP A 106 9.87 4.05 22.05
C TRP A 106 10.66 2.85 21.54
N SER A 107 11.44 2.23 22.43
CA SER A 107 12.26 1.05 22.13
C SER A 107 11.96 -0.16 23.03
N THR A 108 10.71 -0.24 23.49
CA THR A 108 10.26 -1.20 24.51
C THR A 108 8.75 -1.41 24.39
N ALA A 109 8.32 -2.67 24.48
CA ALA A 109 6.93 -3.05 24.66
C ALA A 109 6.21 -2.27 25.78
N GLY A 110 4.92 -2.01 25.61
CA GLY A 110 4.10 -1.24 26.54
C GLY A 110 4.25 0.29 26.42
N ALA A 111 5.14 0.79 25.56
CA ALA A 111 5.28 2.21 25.24
C ALA A 111 4.66 2.55 23.86
N GLY A 112 4.26 3.81 23.66
CA GLY A 112 3.46 4.20 22.50
C GLY A 112 2.81 5.58 22.57
N VAL A 113 1.78 5.78 21.74
CA VAL A 113 1.01 7.04 21.59
C VAL A 113 -0.40 6.99 22.18
N SER A 114 -0.91 5.82 22.53
CA SER A 114 -2.25 5.66 23.11
C SER A 114 -2.25 5.90 24.61
N ALA A 115 -3.44 6.19 25.16
CA ALA A 115 -3.65 6.31 26.59
C ALA A 115 -3.38 5.00 27.38
N GLN A 116 -3.31 3.85 26.69
CA GLN A 116 -2.94 2.56 27.29
C GLN A 116 -1.43 2.28 27.29
N ASN A 117 -0.60 3.14 26.69
CA ASN A 117 0.85 2.98 26.70
C ASN A 117 1.51 3.89 27.76
N THR A 118 2.77 3.56 28.10
CA THR A 118 3.70 4.59 28.59
C THR A 118 4.05 5.51 27.42
N MET A 119 3.95 6.83 27.61
CA MET A 119 4.28 7.79 26.56
C MET A 119 5.75 7.66 26.16
N GLY A 120 6.01 7.62 24.86
CA GLY A 120 7.36 7.59 24.30
C GLY A 120 8.20 8.85 24.57
N ASP A 121 9.47 8.80 24.15
CA ASP A 121 10.36 9.96 24.03
C ASP A 121 10.01 10.78 22.78
N ALA A 122 10.28 12.09 22.81
CA ALA A 122 10.01 12.98 21.69
C ALA A 122 11.28 13.24 20.86
N VAL A 123 11.21 12.98 19.56
CA VAL A 123 12.25 13.34 18.58
C VAL A 123 11.77 14.42 17.62
N SER A 124 12.73 15.14 17.05
CA SER A 124 12.50 16.20 16.06
C SER A 124 13.48 15.97 14.90
N PRO A 125 13.03 15.42 13.76
CA PRO A 125 13.87 15.30 12.58
C PRO A 125 14.25 16.68 12.03
N THR A 126 15.33 16.73 11.26
CA THR A 126 15.89 17.97 10.70
C THR A 126 16.17 17.82 9.22
N GLY A 127 16.11 18.93 8.48
CA GLY A 127 16.27 18.91 7.02
C GLY A 127 14.94 18.65 6.31
N ASN A 128 15.05 18.15 5.08
CA ASN A 128 13.92 17.77 4.25
C ASN A 128 13.89 16.24 4.11
N ALA A 129 12.73 15.73 3.75
CA ALA A 129 12.40 14.32 3.65
C ALA A 129 11.86 14.01 2.25
N SER A 130 11.80 12.73 1.93
CA SER A 130 10.86 12.21 0.94
C SER A 130 9.56 11.82 1.61
N GLN A 131 8.46 11.84 0.86
CA GLN A 131 7.11 11.74 1.41
C GLN A 131 6.18 10.95 0.51
N PHE A 132 5.46 10.00 1.12
CA PHE A 132 4.28 9.38 0.54
C PHE A 132 3.10 9.58 1.50
N ALA A 133 1.91 9.14 1.09
CA ALA A 133 0.76 9.06 1.99
C ALA A 133 0.05 7.73 1.83
N ILE A 134 -0.67 7.32 2.87
CA ILE A 134 -1.62 6.21 2.81
C ILE A 134 -3.00 6.63 3.29
N GLY A 135 -4.02 5.95 2.77
CA GLY A 135 -5.40 6.05 3.20
C GLY A 135 -5.97 4.67 3.50
N TRP A 136 -6.82 4.57 4.52
CA TRP A 136 -7.41 3.30 4.97
C TRP A 136 -8.84 3.52 5.47
N SER A 137 -9.78 2.73 4.95
CA SER A 137 -11.15 2.65 5.45
C SER A 137 -11.29 1.52 6.47
N GLU A 138 -11.99 1.78 7.57
CA GLU A 138 -12.26 0.81 8.64
C GLU A 138 -13.77 0.71 8.92
N PHE A 139 -14.20 -0.38 9.54
CA PHE A 139 -15.60 -0.57 9.95
C PHE A 139 -15.72 -1.43 11.22
N GLY A 140 -16.83 -1.25 11.92
CA GLY A 140 -17.17 -2.04 13.10
C GLY A 140 -18.60 -1.81 13.57
N THR A 141 -18.94 -2.44 14.69
CA THR A 141 -20.16 -2.15 15.47
C THR A 141 -19.71 -1.69 16.85
N THR A 142 -20.30 -0.61 17.38
CA THR A 142 -19.94 -0.11 18.72
C THR A 142 -20.54 -1.00 19.80
N ALA A 143 -20.04 -0.89 21.05
CA ALA A 143 -20.63 -1.57 22.20
C ALA A 143 -22.10 -1.16 22.48
N ALA A 144 -22.57 -0.05 21.90
CA ALA A 144 -23.97 0.37 21.95
C ALA A 144 -24.86 -0.29 20.86
N GLY A 145 -24.25 -0.96 19.89
CA GLY A 145 -24.92 -1.59 18.74
C GLY A 145 -25.05 -0.69 17.50
N GLU A 146 -24.36 0.46 17.47
CA GLU A 146 -24.40 1.39 16.33
C GLU A 146 -23.36 1.02 15.26
N SER A 147 -23.64 1.30 13.99
CA SER A 147 -22.68 1.08 12.90
C SER A 147 -21.59 2.15 12.94
N TYR A 148 -20.33 1.75 12.76
CA TYR A 148 -19.22 2.69 12.62
C TYR A 148 -18.46 2.45 11.32
N ASN A 149 -18.14 3.52 10.61
CA ASN A 149 -17.19 3.54 9.51
C ASN A 149 -16.23 4.72 9.68
N GLY A 150 -14.94 4.48 9.49
CA GLY A 150 -13.90 5.48 9.61
C GLY A 150 -13.02 5.55 8.36
N MET A 151 -12.39 6.71 8.19
CA MET A 151 -11.27 6.91 7.27
C MET A 151 -10.07 7.37 8.09
N ILE A 152 -9.02 6.56 8.08
CA ILE A 152 -7.71 6.86 8.65
C ILE A 152 -6.80 7.24 7.48
N GLY A 153 -5.88 8.17 7.69
CA GLY A 153 -4.80 8.41 6.75
C GLY A 153 -3.51 8.76 7.47
N ALA A 154 -2.39 8.66 6.76
CA ALA A 154 -1.11 9.13 7.24
C ALA A 154 -0.35 9.84 6.13
N ILE A 155 0.33 10.93 6.50
CA ILE A 155 1.45 11.47 5.73
C ILE A 155 2.70 10.83 6.32
N VAL A 156 3.52 10.18 5.48
CA VAL A 156 4.71 9.45 5.92
C VAL A 156 5.93 10.08 5.28
N ASN A 157 6.81 10.59 6.12
CA ASN A 157 8.10 11.13 5.72
C ASN A 157 9.22 10.11 5.99
N TYR A 158 10.28 10.11 5.20
CA TYR A 158 11.51 9.37 5.49
C TYR A 158 12.73 10.17 5.01
N ASP A 159 13.86 9.98 5.67
CA ASP A 159 15.13 10.49 5.20
C ASP A 159 15.70 9.49 4.18
N PRO A 160 16.01 9.87 2.93
CA PRO A 160 16.62 8.94 1.98
C PRO A 160 17.98 8.37 2.41
N SER A 161 18.64 8.95 3.42
CA SER A 161 19.84 8.41 4.04
C SER A 161 19.59 7.43 5.19
N ASP A 162 18.33 7.23 5.62
CA ASP A 162 17.87 6.27 6.64
C ASP A 162 16.55 5.62 6.18
N ALA A 163 16.63 4.82 5.09
CA ALA A 163 15.47 4.24 4.41
C ALA A 163 14.59 3.36 5.31
N ASN A 164 15.17 2.80 6.38
CA ASN A 164 14.51 1.86 7.28
C ASN A 164 13.64 2.57 8.33
N ARG A 165 13.57 3.92 8.32
CA ARG A 165 12.83 4.73 9.30
C ARG A 165 11.78 5.64 8.66
N LEU A 166 10.55 5.51 9.15
CA LEU A 166 9.35 6.20 8.67
C LEU A 166 8.77 7.12 9.75
N PHE A 167 8.69 8.42 9.47
CA PHE A 167 8.09 9.44 10.32
C PHE A 167 6.61 9.64 9.95
N VAL A 168 5.72 9.02 10.71
CA VAL A 168 4.28 8.90 10.42
C VAL A 168 3.48 9.98 11.14
N ASP A 169 2.73 10.78 10.36
CA ASP A 169 1.70 11.70 10.85
C ASP A 169 0.32 11.12 10.56
N ARG A 170 -0.16 10.26 11.47
CA ARG A 170 -1.49 9.62 11.42
C ARG A 170 -2.56 10.63 11.79
N ARG A 171 -3.64 10.69 10.99
CA ARG A 171 -4.83 11.50 11.29
C ARG A 171 -6.13 10.75 11.00
N MET A 172 -7.15 11.01 11.80
CA MET A 172 -8.53 10.64 11.48
C MET A 172 -9.04 11.55 10.36
N GLY A 173 -9.09 10.99 9.16
CA GLY A 173 -9.52 11.65 7.94
C GLY A 173 -11.03 11.93 7.93
N ALA A 174 -11.86 10.98 8.38
CA ALA A 174 -13.31 11.14 8.50
C ALA A 174 -13.92 10.08 9.42
N VAL A 175 -15.08 10.37 10.00
CA VAL A 175 -15.91 9.43 10.77
C VAL A 175 -17.40 9.66 10.47
N ASN A 176 -18.21 8.61 10.57
CA ASN A 176 -19.64 8.68 10.24
C ASN A 176 -20.58 8.98 11.42
N SER A 177 -20.10 8.91 12.66
CA SER A 177 -20.90 9.19 13.88
C SER A 177 -20.16 10.12 14.85
N SER A 178 -20.91 10.83 15.70
CA SER A 178 -20.37 11.75 16.71
C SER A 178 -19.81 11.07 17.98
N SER A 179 -20.21 9.83 18.25
CA SER A 179 -19.76 9.05 19.40
C SER A 179 -20.12 7.56 19.25
N ASP A 180 -19.62 6.73 20.15
CA ASP A 180 -19.94 5.31 20.32
C ASP A 180 -21.46 5.01 20.46
N ALA A 181 -22.18 5.89 21.15
CA ALA A 181 -23.62 5.79 21.39
C ALA A 181 -24.50 6.62 20.40
N SER A 182 -23.91 7.11 19.30
CA SER A 182 -24.63 7.88 18.27
C SER A 182 -24.74 7.07 16.98
N GLY A 183 -25.95 7.00 16.42
CA GLY A 183 -26.20 6.40 15.11
C GLY A 183 -25.41 7.07 13.98
N ASP A 184 -25.12 6.30 12.93
CA ASP A 184 -24.32 6.73 11.79
C ASP A 184 -25.08 7.66 10.85
N SER A 185 -24.42 8.69 10.36
CA SER A 185 -25.02 9.70 9.47
C SER A 185 -24.55 9.56 8.00
N SER A 186 -23.69 8.58 7.75
CA SER A 186 -23.21 8.16 6.43
C SER A 186 -22.63 6.75 6.49
N GLN A 187 -22.59 6.05 5.36
CA GLN A 187 -21.70 4.90 5.20
C GLN A 187 -20.46 5.34 4.42
N LEU A 188 -19.26 5.04 4.93
CA LEU A 188 -17.98 5.42 4.33
C LEU A 188 -17.25 4.19 3.77
N GLY A 189 -16.64 4.32 2.58
CA GLY A 189 -15.86 3.24 1.98
C GLY A 189 -15.09 3.64 0.74
N GLY A 190 -14.09 2.82 0.38
CA GLY A 190 -13.17 3.09 -0.71
C GLY A 190 -12.19 4.22 -0.40
N VAL A 191 -10.94 4.04 -0.79
CA VAL A 191 -9.89 5.03 -0.47
C VAL A 191 -8.84 5.13 -1.55
N SER A 192 -8.49 6.37 -1.89
CA SER A 192 -7.29 6.73 -2.67
C SER A 192 -6.68 8.02 -2.11
N VAL A 193 -5.40 8.24 -2.36
CA VAL A 193 -4.63 9.32 -1.74
C VAL A 193 -3.51 9.79 -2.68
N ASP A 194 -3.03 11.02 -2.51
CA ASP A 194 -1.77 11.49 -3.12
C ASP A 194 -0.72 11.79 -2.04
N ALA A 195 0.54 11.94 -2.45
CA ALA A 195 1.64 12.14 -1.51
C ALA A 195 1.55 13.48 -0.73
N ASN A 196 0.67 14.41 -1.13
CA ASN A 196 0.33 15.61 -0.35
C ASN A 196 -0.67 15.33 0.79
N GLY A 197 -1.20 14.11 0.89
CA GLY A 197 -2.20 13.72 1.88
C GLY A 197 -3.63 14.13 1.52
N ASN A 198 -3.95 14.30 0.24
CA ASN A 198 -5.34 14.49 -0.20
C ASN A 198 -6.05 13.13 -0.23
N LEU A 199 -6.81 12.82 0.82
CA LEU A 199 -7.51 11.55 1.02
C LEU A 199 -8.91 11.58 0.40
N TYR A 200 -9.14 10.82 -0.66
CA TYR A 200 -10.42 10.71 -1.36
C TYR A 200 -11.19 9.46 -0.92
N TYR A 201 -12.48 9.62 -0.65
CA TYR A 201 -13.36 8.50 -0.26
C TYR A 201 -14.82 8.72 -0.69
N ARG A 202 -15.56 7.61 -0.77
CA ARG A 202 -16.99 7.61 -1.07
C ARG A 202 -17.82 7.62 0.21
N ALA A 203 -18.96 8.29 0.18
CA ALA A 203 -19.95 8.28 1.26
C ALA A 203 -21.39 8.18 0.71
N ASP A 204 -22.28 7.47 1.40
CA ASP A 204 -23.71 7.43 1.06
C ASP A 204 -24.65 7.33 2.28
N ASP A 205 -25.95 7.16 2.02
CA ASP A 205 -27.06 7.10 2.98
C ASP A 205 -27.61 5.67 3.20
N PHE A 206 -26.83 4.62 2.89
CA PHE A 206 -27.30 3.24 3.00
C PHE A 206 -27.50 2.79 4.45
N ASN A 207 -28.77 2.56 4.85
CA ASN A 207 -29.18 2.06 6.17
C ASN A 207 -28.75 2.93 7.40
N VAL A 208 -28.39 4.19 7.17
CA VAL A 208 -28.00 5.15 8.21
C VAL A 208 -29.08 5.38 9.28
N THR A 209 -28.69 5.44 10.56
CA THR A 209 -29.62 5.61 11.69
C THR A 209 -29.55 6.99 12.38
N GLY A 210 -28.49 7.74 12.12
CA GLY A 210 -28.12 9.00 12.76
C GLY A 210 -28.81 10.26 12.24
N PRO A 211 -28.52 11.42 12.86
CA PRO A 211 -29.08 12.72 12.49
C PRO A 211 -28.45 13.31 11.23
N ASP A 212 -29.19 14.17 10.54
CA ASP A 212 -28.75 14.90 9.34
C ASP A 212 -27.99 14.04 8.29
N PRO A 213 -28.53 12.85 7.92
CA PRO A 213 -27.82 11.93 7.04
C PRO A 213 -27.57 12.55 5.65
N LEU A 214 -26.55 12.05 4.96
CA LEU A 214 -26.33 12.34 3.55
C LEU A 214 -27.55 11.93 2.68
N SER A 215 -27.48 12.20 1.38
CA SER A 215 -28.43 11.63 0.42
C SER A 215 -27.73 11.16 -0.85
N GLY A 216 -28.05 9.95 -1.30
CA GLY A 216 -27.46 9.32 -2.48
C GLY A 216 -25.94 9.08 -2.34
N THR A 217 -25.27 8.88 -3.48
CA THR A 217 -23.80 8.72 -3.48
C THR A 217 -23.08 10.06 -3.50
N ASN A 218 -22.02 10.18 -2.70
CA ASN A 218 -21.24 11.39 -2.51
C ASN A 218 -19.74 11.06 -2.58
N ILE A 219 -18.93 11.99 -3.06
CA ILE A 219 -17.46 11.89 -3.05
C ILE A 219 -16.89 13.09 -2.30
N PHE A 220 -15.97 12.80 -1.38
CA PHE A 220 -15.28 13.77 -0.54
C PHE A 220 -13.76 13.65 -0.70
N ARG A 221 -13.05 14.74 -0.42
CA ARG A 221 -11.60 14.76 -0.18
C ARG A 221 -11.32 15.41 1.17
N THR A 222 -10.69 14.69 2.10
CA THR A 222 -10.07 15.29 3.28
C THR A 222 -8.62 15.62 2.99
N ARG A 223 -8.20 16.86 3.24
CA ARG A 223 -6.78 17.23 3.16
C ARG A 223 -6.12 16.96 4.51
N LEU A 224 -5.39 15.85 4.62
CA LEU A 224 -4.83 15.39 5.89
C LEU A 224 -3.93 16.46 6.53
N ALA A 225 -3.04 17.09 5.76
CA ALA A 225 -2.14 18.14 6.26
C ALA A 225 -2.88 19.31 6.95
N ASP A 226 -4.06 19.68 6.46
CA ASP A 226 -4.89 20.80 6.92
C ASP A 226 -5.74 20.47 8.17
N ARG A 227 -5.95 19.19 8.50
CA ARG A 227 -6.85 18.74 9.59
C ARG A 227 -6.46 19.33 10.94
N ASP A 228 -7.41 19.95 11.65
CA ASP A 228 -7.24 20.34 13.05
C ASP A 228 -7.38 19.11 13.96
N CYS A 229 -6.31 18.81 14.69
CA CYS A 229 -6.21 17.70 15.64
C CYS A 229 -7.08 17.85 16.90
N ASN A 230 -7.75 18.98 17.08
CA ASN A 230 -8.74 19.20 18.15
C ASN A 230 -10.19 19.07 17.65
N THR A 231 -10.38 18.90 16.34
CA THR A 231 -11.69 18.92 15.69
C THR A 231 -11.98 17.58 15.04
N GLN A 232 -13.07 16.94 15.47
CA GLN A 232 -13.59 15.75 14.82
C GLN A 232 -14.09 16.09 13.41
N ASN A 233 -13.78 15.28 12.40
CA ASN A 233 -14.35 15.43 11.06
C ASN A 233 -15.52 14.45 10.84
N MET A 234 -16.74 14.86 11.18
CA MET A 234 -17.94 14.07 10.99
C MET A 234 -18.56 14.34 9.63
N ILE A 235 -18.86 13.27 8.86
CA ILE A 235 -19.43 13.36 7.52
C ILE A 235 -20.95 13.17 7.58
N SER A 236 -21.68 14.28 7.48
CA SER A 236 -23.14 14.35 7.39
C SER A 236 -23.56 15.71 6.80
N LEU A 237 -24.86 15.95 6.57
CA LEU A 237 -25.36 17.26 6.13
C LEU A 237 -25.25 18.35 7.20
N GLY A 238 -25.15 17.96 8.47
CA GLY A 238 -24.92 18.84 9.63
C GLY A 238 -23.50 18.77 10.20
N GLY A 239 -22.60 18.03 9.52
CA GLY A 239 -21.27 17.70 10.00
C GLY A 239 -20.28 18.87 10.03
N THR A 240 -19.15 18.66 10.69
CA THR A 240 -18.07 19.66 10.81
C THR A 240 -17.32 19.88 9.49
N LEU A 241 -17.14 18.83 8.68
CA LEU A 241 -16.43 18.85 7.39
C LEU A 241 -15.05 19.54 7.47
N ASP A 242 -14.31 19.33 8.56
CA ASP A 242 -13.00 19.96 8.77
C ASP A 242 -11.99 19.49 7.72
N ALA A 243 -11.25 20.45 7.14
CA ALA A 243 -10.33 20.25 6.03
C ALA A 243 -10.90 19.44 4.82
N THR A 244 -12.25 19.38 4.68
CA THR A 244 -12.92 18.46 3.75
C THR A 244 -13.62 19.19 2.62
N ASP A 245 -13.27 18.82 1.39
CA ASP A 245 -13.95 19.24 0.17
C ASP A 245 -15.08 18.28 -0.18
N PHE A 246 -16.28 18.81 -0.41
CA PHE A 246 -17.37 18.11 -1.09
C PHE A 246 -17.07 18.19 -2.60
N ILE A 247 -16.97 17.04 -3.29
CA ILE A 247 -16.65 17.00 -4.73
C ILE A 247 -17.88 16.65 -5.56
N ILE A 248 -18.59 15.57 -5.20
CA ILE A 248 -19.85 15.15 -5.82
C ILE A 248 -20.92 15.05 -4.74
N GLN A 249 -22.07 15.70 -4.96
CA GLN A 249 -23.20 15.71 -4.05
C GLN A 249 -24.43 15.04 -4.68
N GLY A 250 -24.66 13.77 -4.35
CA GLY A 250 -25.82 12.99 -4.78
C GLY A 250 -25.99 12.90 -6.31
N GLY A 251 -27.21 12.59 -6.74
CA GLY A 251 -27.56 12.44 -8.15
C GLY A 251 -27.32 11.03 -8.66
N ASP A 252 -26.23 10.83 -9.38
CA ASP A 252 -25.86 9.55 -9.98
C ASP A 252 -25.18 8.61 -8.99
N THR A 253 -25.18 7.31 -9.28
CA THR A 253 -24.38 6.34 -8.53
C THR A 253 -22.94 6.40 -9.02
N HIS A 254 -22.01 6.77 -8.15
CA HIS A 254 -20.57 6.70 -8.39
C HIS A 254 -19.96 5.49 -7.70
N SER A 255 -18.90 4.95 -8.30
CA SER A 255 -18.05 3.99 -7.61
C SER A 255 -17.05 4.70 -6.67
N VAL A 256 -16.24 3.94 -5.94
CA VAL A 256 -15.16 4.48 -5.10
C VAL A 256 -14.17 5.34 -5.91
N PRO A 257 -13.60 6.40 -5.30
CA PRO A 257 -12.79 7.37 -6.03
C PRO A 257 -11.37 6.88 -6.29
N ASN A 258 -10.86 7.15 -7.50
CA ASN A 258 -9.44 7.32 -7.75
C ASN A 258 -9.13 8.85 -7.80
N ASN A 259 -7.86 9.21 -7.90
CA ASN A 259 -7.38 10.59 -7.95
C ASN A 259 -6.34 10.78 -9.06
N MET A 260 -6.07 12.04 -9.38
CA MET A 260 -4.81 12.48 -10.00
C MET A 260 -4.08 13.33 -8.96
N PRO A 261 -2.84 12.98 -8.59
CA PRO A 261 -2.09 13.68 -7.55
C PRO A 261 -1.96 15.20 -7.73
N ALA A 262 -1.90 15.93 -6.62
CA ALA A 262 -1.60 17.36 -6.62
C ALA A 262 -0.23 17.70 -7.24
N SER A 263 0.74 16.78 -7.21
CA SER A 263 2.02 16.88 -7.93
C SER A 263 1.86 16.94 -9.45
N ILE A 264 0.78 16.39 -10.01
CA ILE A 264 0.48 16.35 -11.45
C ILE A 264 -0.58 17.39 -11.84
N ALA A 265 -1.68 17.48 -11.09
CA ALA A 265 -2.80 18.37 -11.39
C ALA A 265 -2.63 19.80 -10.85
N GLY A 266 -1.74 19.98 -9.87
CA GLY A 266 -1.65 21.19 -9.05
C GLY A 266 -2.77 21.31 -8.01
N GLY A 267 -2.67 22.33 -7.17
CA GLY A 267 -3.68 22.63 -6.13
C GLY A 267 -3.81 21.50 -5.11
N ASN A 268 -5.02 20.95 -4.96
CA ASN A 268 -5.36 19.89 -4.02
C ASN A 268 -5.53 18.53 -4.73
N GLY A 269 -5.00 18.38 -5.95
CA GLY A 269 -5.27 17.24 -6.83
C GLY A 269 -6.68 17.27 -7.43
N LEU A 270 -7.00 16.26 -8.23
CA LEU A 270 -8.34 16.04 -8.80
C LEU A 270 -8.88 14.66 -8.41
N TYR A 271 -10.19 14.57 -8.21
CA TYR A 271 -10.91 13.31 -8.26
C TYR A 271 -10.96 12.82 -9.71
N GLY A 272 -10.87 11.50 -9.89
CA GLY A 272 -11.26 10.79 -11.11
C GLY A 272 -11.95 9.48 -10.74
N GLY A 273 -13.16 9.25 -11.23
CA GLY A 273 -13.87 8.00 -10.94
C GLY A 273 -14.94 7.64 -11.97
N PRO A 274 -15.35 6.37 -12.04
CA PRO A 274 -16.44 5.94 -12.90
C PRO A 274 -17.79 6.13 -12.19
N ASN A 275 -18.83 6.37 -12.98
CA ASN A 275 -20.22 6.27 -12.53
C ASN A 275 -20.98 5.14 -13.25
N PHE A 276 -22.17 4.80 -12.76
CA PHE A 276 -23.03 3.77 -13.34
C PHE A 276 -23.76 4.20 -14.63
N ASN A 277 -23.57 5.44 -15.10
CA ASN A 277 -24.05 5.93 -16.40
C ASN A 277 -23.04 5.68 -17.54
N SER A 278 -21.96 4.92 -17.28
CA SER A 278 -20.84 4.70 -18.20
C SER A 278 -19.95 5.93 -18.42
N GLU A 279 -19.88 6.87 -17.47
CA GLU A 279 -19.10 8.10 -17.61
C GLU A 279 -17.84 8.05 -16.72
N TYR A 280 -16.72 8.51 -17.27
CA TYR A 280 -15.59 8.99 -16.49
C TYR A 280 -15.91 10.38 -15.96
N VAL A 281 -15.87 10.55 -14.65
CA VAL A 281 -16.15 11.82 -13.98
C VAL A 281 -14.90 12.30 -13.25
N TYR A 282 -14.52 13.56 -13.46
CA TYR A 282 -13.33 14.15 -12.87
C TYR A 282 -13.56 15.60 -12.45
N GLY A 283 -12.79 16.08 -11.47
CA GLY A 283 -12.86 17.48 -11.02
C GLY A 283 -12.29 17.72 -9.63
N GLY A 284 -12.22 19.00 -9.25
CA GLY A 284 -11.55 19.43 -8.01
C GLY A 284 -12.48 19.89 -6.88
N SER A 285 -13.77 20.12 -7.15
CA SER A 285 -14.74 20.64 -6.16
C SER A 285 -16.18 20.56 -6.66
N LEU A 286 -17.15 20.69 -5.74
CA LEU A 286 -18.58 20.69 -6.03
C LEU A 286 -18.97 21.70 -7.13
N GLY A 287 -19.68 21.21 -8.15
CA GLY A 287 -20.12 22.01 -9.29
C GLY A 287 -19.03 22.30 -10.32
N MET A 288 -17.81 21.80 -10.10
CA MET A 288 -16.65 21.91 -11.01
C MET A 288 -16.16 20.52 -11.46
N THR A 289 -17.08 19.56 -11.57
CA THR A 289 -16.84 18.22 -12.11
C THR A 289 -17.35 18.11 -13.55
N THR A 290 -16.59 17.41 -14.39
CA THR A 290 -16.96 17.05 -15.76
C THR A 290 -17.23 15.56 -15.83
N ALA A 291 -18.38 15.17 -16.38
CA ALA A 291 -18.68 13.79 -16.77
C ALA A 291 -18.51 13.65 -18.30
N THR A 292 -17.90 12.56 -18.75
CA THR A 292 -17.72 12.27 -20.18
C THR A 292 -17.67 10.77 -20.47
N THR A 293 -18.05 10.40 -21.70
CA THR A 293 -17.82 9.07 -22.29
C THR A 293 -16.60 9.05 -23.22
N ASP A 294 -15.83 10.14 -23.26
CA ASP A 294 -14.67 10.30 -24.15
C ASP A 294 -13.52 9.34 -23.82
N HIS A 295 -13.51 8.65 -22.69
CA HIS A 295 -12.52 7.62 -22.38
C HIS A 295 -12.64 6.37 -23.25
N PHE A 296 -13.81 6.07 -23.83
CA PHE A 296 -14.03 4.83 -24.59
C PHE A 296 -13.40 4.80 -25.99
N ASP A 297 -12.61 3.76 -26.27
CA ASP A 297 -12.29 3.33 -27.63
C ASP A 297 -13.38 2.38 -28.18
N LEU A 298 -14.23 2.93 -29.05
CA LEU A 298 -15.34 2.22 -29.71
C LEU A 298 -14.92 1.42 -30.96
N THR A 299 -13.62 1.30 -31.26
CA THR A 299 -13.16 0.41 -32.33
C THR A 299 -13.56 -1.04 -32.05
N GLY A 300 -13.65 -1.86 -33.11
CA GLY A 300 -14.17 -3.23 -33.00
C GLY A 300 -15.70 -3.34 -32.81
N GLY A 301 -16.40 -2.22 -32.59
CA GLY A 301 -17.86 -2.21 -32.34
C GLY A 301 -18.23 -2.36 -30.87
N ARG A 302 -17.31 -2.03 -29.95
CA ARG A 302 -17.54 -2.05 -28.50
C ARG A 302 -18.69 -1.12 -28.10
N THR A 303 -19.38 -1.50 -27.03
CA THR A 303 -20.68 -0.89 -26.65
C THR A 303 -20.59 0.48 -25.99
N GLY A 304 -19.42 0.89 -25.47
CA GLY A 304 -19.26 2.15 -24.74
C GLY A 304 -19.87 2.11 -23.33
N ASP A 305 -19.67 1.00 -22.63
CA ASP A 305 -20.13 0.74 -21.26
C ASP A 305 -18.96 0.16 -20.45
N HIS A 306 -18.81 0.51 -19.17
CA HIS A 306 -17.67 0.14 -18.30
C HIS A 306 -18.09 -0.55 -16.99
N ARG A 307 -17.18 -1.28 -16.34
CA ARG A 307 -17.43 -1.95 -15.06
C ARG A 307 -16.27 -1.78 -14.08
N GLY A 308 -16.60 -1.75 -12.79
CA GLY A 308 -15.64 -1.63 -11.70
C GLY A 308 -15.02 -0.25 -11.52
N ASN A 309 -13.84 -0.26 -10.91
CA ASN A 309 -13.07 0.88 -10.45
C ASN A 309 -11.82 1.05 -11.32
N MET A 310 -11.37 2.29 -11.49
CA MET A 310 -10.27 2.60 -12.40
C MET A 310 -8.92 2.36 -11.72
N GLY A 311 -8.00 1.68 -12.41
CA GLY A 311 -6.58 1.71 -12.06
C GLY A 311 -5.91 2.95 -12.64
N SER A 312 -4.71 3.27 -12.16
CA SER A 312 -3.99 4.47 -12.59
C SER A 312 -2.48 4.36 -12.48
N THR A 313 -1.75 5.17 -13.25
CA THR A 313 -0.29 5.34 -13.15
C THR A 313 0.14 6.75 -13.57
N ILE A 314 1.33 7.16 -13.13
CA ILE A 314 1.92 8.46 -13.43
C ILE A 314 2.49 8.49 -14.85
N GLY A 315 2.27 9.61 -15.53
CA GLY A 315 2.75 9.82 -16.88
C GLY A 315 1.88 9.13 -17.93
N ASP A 316 2.48 8.95 -19.10
CA ASP A 316 1.83 8.44 -20.30
C ASP A 316 2.70 7.37 -20.98
N PRO A 317 2.76 6.15 -20.42
CA PRO A 317 3.53 5.08 -21.02
C PRO A 317 2.94 4.62 -22.37
N PHE A 318 1.65 4.89 -22.61
CA PHE A 318 0.92 4.50 -23.82
C PHE A 318 1.05 5.49 -24.99
N GLY A 319 1.71 6.64 -24.81
CA GLY A 319 1.94 7.64 -25.86
C GLY A 319 0.66 8.35 -26.34
N PHE A 320 -0.32 8.54 -25.45
CA PHE A 320 -1.57 9.25 -25.68
C PHE A 320 -1.46 10.78 -25.68
N GLY A 321 -0.32 11.34 -25.28
CA GLY A 321 -0.08 12.78 -25.08
C GLY A 321 -0.49 13.30 -23.69
N GLY A 322 -0.62 12.40 -22.70
CA GLY A 322 -1.11 12.72 -21.35
C GLY A 322 -0.01 13.02 -20.32
N VAL A 323 -0.43 13.31 -19.09
CA VAL A 323 0.44 13.43 -17.89
C VAL A 323 0.09 12.41 -16.81
N TYR A 324 -1.05 11.74 -16.93
CA TYR A 324 -1.52 10.68 -16.05
C TYR A 324 -2.38 9.71 -16.88
N THR A 325 -2.39 8.43 -16.51
CA THR A 325 -3.08 7.37 -17.25
C THR A 325 -4.02 6.60 -16.36
N TYR A 326 -5.22 6.31 -16.86
CA TYR A 326 -6.24 5.49 -16.19
C TYR A 326 -6.58 4.25 -17.03
N GLY A 327 -6.99 3.16 -16.37
CA GLY A 327 -7.55 1.95 -17.00
C GLY A 327 -8.83 1.49 -16.31
N VAL A 328 -9.81 1.00 -17.07
CA VAL A 328 -11.07 0.43 -16.56
C VAL A 328 -11.52 -0.75 -17.42
N TYR A 329 -12.29 -1.67 -16.87
CA TYR A 329 -12.97 -2.68 -17.69
C TYR A 329 -14.05 -2.05 -18.54
N ALA A 330 -14.10 -2.47 -19.79
CA ALA A 330 -15.11 -2.10 -20.75
C ALA A 330 -15.85 -3.35 -21.24
N LYS A 331 -17.01 -3.12 -21.83
CA LYS A 331 -17.75 -4.16 -22.54
C LYS A 331 -17.31 -4.29 -23.98
N ASP A 332 -17.27 -5.52 -24.45
CA ASP A 332 -16.97 -5.87 -25.83
C ASP A 332 -18.13 -5.49 -26.79
N ALA A 333 -18.07 -6.01 -28.01
CA ALA A 333 -19.13 -5.82 -29.02
C ALA A 333 -20.40 -6.66 -28.77
N ASN A 334 -20.36 -7.65 -27.88
CA ASN A 334 -21.49 -8.50 -27.49
C ASN A 334 -22.22 -7.96 -26.25
N GLY A 335 -21.53 -7.15 -25.44
CA GLY A 335 -22.03 -6.59 -24.18
C GLY A 335 -21.53 -7.31 -22.93
N ASP A 336 -20.52 -8.17 -23.07
CA ASP A 336 -19.88 -8.93 -22.00
C ASP A 336 -18.66 -8.17 -21.47
N THR A 337 -18.26 -8.36 -20.22
CA THR A 337 -17.15 -7.63 -19.58
C THR A 337 -15.80 -8.23 -19.97
N LYS A 338 -15.46 -8.12 -21.26
CA LYS A 338 -14.32 -8.78 -21.90
C LYS A 338 -13.32 -7.81 -22.53
N ALA A 339 -13.42 -6.51 -22.25
CA ALA A 339 -12.47 -5.52 -22.72
C ALA A 339 -11.81 -4.74 -21.58
N MET A 340 -10.61 -4.26 -21.82
CA MET A 340 -9.88 -3.29 -21.00
C MET A 340 -9.74 -2.01 -21.81
N ASN A 341 -10.06 -0.86 -21.23
CA ASN A 341 -9.98 0.44 -21.88
C ASN A 341 -9.04 1.34 -21.06
N VAL A 342 -7.94 1.78 -21.68
CA VAL A 342 -6.92 2.63 -21.07
C VAL A 342 -6.90 3.98 -21.78
N TRP A 343 -6.78 5.07 -21.02
CA TRP A 343 -6.74 6.43 -21.55
C TRP A 343 -5.79 7.33 -20.78
N GLY A 344 -5.17 8.26 -21.50
CA GLY A 344 -4.38 9.35 -20.94
C GLY A 344 -5.22 10.59 -20.73
N VAL A 345 -4.92 11.34 -19.67
CA VAL A 345 -5.51 12.65 -19.38
C VAL A 345 -4.45 13.76 -19.32
N ASP A 346 -4.85 14.99 -19.60
CA ASP A 346 -4.06 16.18 -19.28
C ASP A 346 -4.17 16.56 -17.79
N ALA A 347 -3.42 17.58 -17.35
CA ALA A 347 -3.40 18.02 -15.95
C ALA A 347 -4.75 18.60 -15.45
N THR A 348 -5.74 18.82 -16.34
CA THR A 348 -7.11 19.21 -15.96
C THR A 348 -8.04 18.01 -15.81
N GLY A 349 -7.57 16.80 -16.14
CA GLY A 349 -8.34 15.56 -16.19
C GLY A 349 -9.02 15.30 -17.54
N ALA A 350 -8.82 16.15 -18.56
CA ALA A 350 -9.45 15.96 -19.86
C ALA A 350 -8.77 14.83 -20.64
N VAL A 351 -9.57 13.94 -21.26
CA VAL A 351 -9.07 12.80 -22.05
C VAL A 351 -8.35 13.28 -23.32
N VAL A 352 -7.10 12.86 -23.52
CA VAL A 352 -6.28 13.26 -24.68
C VAL A 352 -6.02 12.11 -25.67
N GLY A 353 -6.02 10.85 -25.21
CA GLY A 353 -5.88 9.67 -26.05
C GLY A 353 -6.30 8.42 -25.31
N LYS A 354 -6.61 7.35 -26.05
CA LYS A 354 -7.27 6.14 -25.53
C LYS A 354 -7.07 4.94 -26.44
N LYS A 355 -7.16 3.74 -25.88
CA LYS A 355 -7.18 2.47 -26.60
C LYS A 355 -7.88 1.38 -25.78
N ALA A 356 -8.54 0.45 -26.47
CA ALA A 356 -9.11 -0.75 -25.84
C ALA A 356 -8.63 -2.06 -26.47
N TRP A 357 -8.50 -3.07 -25.62
CA TRP A 357 -8.13 -4.43 -25.95
C TRP A 357 -9.19 -5.38 -25.41
N ASP A 358 -9.53 -6.42 -26.18
CA ASP A 358 -10.37 -7.51 -25.68
C ASP A 358 -9.47 -8.59 -25.04
N ILE A 359 -10.02 -9.40 -24.14
CA ILE A 359 -9.36 -10.61 -23.62
C ILE A 359 -8.93 -11.47 -24.83
N PRO A 360 -7.63 -11.85 -24.96
CA PRO A 360 -7.19 -12.70 -26.05
C PRO A 360 -7.92 -14.05 -26.06
N ALA A 361 -8.19 -14.62 -27.23
CA ALA A 361 -8.84 -15.94 -27.32
C ALA A 361 -7.99 -17.07 -26.71
N SER A 362 -6.68 -16.87 -26.61
CA SER A 362 -5.73 -17.73 -25.90
C SER A 362 -4.54 -16.91 -25.45
N VAL A 363 -3.97 -17.24 -24.29
CA VAL A 363 -2.72 -16.66 -23.78
C VAL A 363 -1.74 -17.79 -23.51
N THR A 364 -0.47 -17.54 -23.77
CA THR A 364 0.66 -18.42 -23.45
C THR A 364 1.47 -17.76 -22.35
N ASP A 365 1.82 -18.51 -21.30
CA ASP A 365 2.84 -18.10 -20.35
C ASP A 365 4.21 -18.18 -21.03
N ASN A 366 4.97 -17.09 -21.02
CA ASN A 366 6.25 -17.02 -21.72
C ASN A 366 7.44 -17.60 -20.92
N ASP A 367 7.25 -17.97 -19.64
CA ASP A 367 8.28 -18.63 -18.82
C ASP A 367 8.22 -20.16 -18.98
N ASP A 368 7.05 -20.75 -18.71
CA ASP A 368 6.86 -22.21 -18.66
C ASP A 368 6.17 -22.80 -19.92
N GLY A 369 5.55 -21.96 -20.76
CA GLY A 369 4.87 -22.38 -21.97
C GLY A 369 3.45 -22.94 -21.77
N PHE A 370 2.85 -22.80 -20.59
CA PHE A 370 1.44 -23.09 -20.32
C PHE A 370 0.54 -22.30 -21.29
N VAL A 371 -0.55 -22.91 -21.77
CA VAL A 371 -1.46 -22.27 -22.73
C VAL A 371 -2.91 -22.47 -22.32
N LEU A 372 -3.58 -21.38 -21.94
CA LEU A 372 -5.01 -21.36 -21.69
C LEU A 372 -5.73 -20.85 -22.94
N SER A 373 -6.75 -21.59 -23.40
CA SER A 373 -7.63 -21.21 -24.50
C SER A 373 -9.01 -20.94 -23.93
N TYR A 374 -9.42 -19.67 -23.93
CA TYR A 374 -10.58 -19.25 -23.16
C TYR A 374 -11.92 -19.72 -23.72
N SER A 375 -12.83 -20.07 -22.81
CA SER A 375 -14.22 -20.35 -23.12
C SER A 375 -14.98 -19.05 -23.48
N SER A 376 -16.22 -19.18 -23.98
CA SER A 376 -17.10 -18.01 -24.17
C SER A 376 -17.57 -17.37 -22.86
N PHE A 377 -17.31 -17.96 -21.70
CA PHE A 377 -17.72 -17.47 -20.39
C PHE A 377 -16.67 -16.61 -19.67
N VAL A 378 -15.44 -16.52 -20.22
CA VAL A 378 -14.37 -15.72 -19.63
C VAL A 378 -14.79 -14.26 -19.45
N GLU A 379 -14.68 -13.70 -18.25
CA GLU A 379 -14.98 -12.28 -18.00
C GLU A 379 -14.09 -11.69 -16.91
N PHE A 380 -13.92 -10.38 -16.93
CA PHE A 380 -13.51 -9.63 -15.76
C PHE A 380 -14.71 -9.53 -14.80
N VAL A 381 -14.54 -9.93 -13.53
CA VAL A 381 -15.67 -10.03 -12.57
C VAL A 381 -15.33 -9.62 -11.14
N ASN A 382 -14.06 -9.28 -10.84
CA ASN A 382 -13.63 -8.79 -9.53
C ASN A 382 -14.21 -7.40 -9.15
N TYR A 383 -15.23 -6.91 -9.85
CA TYR A 383 -15.98 -5.69 -9.56
C TYR A 383 -17.37 -5.95 -8.92
N PHE A 384 -17.79 -7.20 -8.76
CA PHE A 384 -19.10 -7.53 -8.20
C PHE A 384 -19.21 -7.27 -6.68
N GLY A 385 -20.43 -7.40 -6.15
CA GLY A 385 -20.69 -7.28 -4.71
C GLY A 385 -20.54 -5.85 -4.18
N SER A 386 -19.85 -5.70 -3.05
CA SER A 386 -19.61 -4.41 -2.40
C SER A 386 -18.50 -3.58 -3.04
N VAL A 387 -17.74 -4.13 -4.00
CA VAL A 387 -16.53 -3.51 -4.57
C VAL A 387 -16.76 -2.08 -5.11
N PRO A 388 -17.83 -1.77 -5.84
CA PRO A 388 -18.05 -0.41 -6.34
C PRO A 388 -18.36 0.59 -5.23
N PHE A 389 -18.84 0.14 -4.07
CA PHE A 389 -19.35 1.01 -3.00
C PHE A 389 -18.35 1.20 -1.86
N ARG A 390 -17.58 0.13 -1.56
CA ARG A 390 -16.68 0.03 -0.40
C ARG A 390 -15.45 -0.87 -0.65
N GLY A 391 -15.18 -1.29 -1.89
CA GLY A 391 -13.96 -2.04 -2.24
C GLY A 391 -12.83 -1.15 -2.73
N GLY A 392 -11.66 -1.72 -2.99
CA GLY A 392 -10.46 -0.95 -3.30
C GLY A 392 -10.44 -0.38 -4.70
N VAL A 393 -9.40 0.41 -4.98
CA VAL A 393 -9.32 1.26 -6.16
C VAL A 393 -8.32 0.64 -7.15
N GLY A 394 -8.76 0.49 -8.40
CA GLY A 394 -8.02 -0.25 -9.41
C GLY A 394 -8.36 -1.72 -9.43
N ASN A 395 -9.34 -2.07 -10.27
CA ASN A 395 -9.63 -3.46 -10.62
C ASN A 395 -8.57 -4.08 -11.55
N MET A 396 -7.89 -3.23 -12.32
CA MET A 396 -6.83 -3.56 -13.26
C MET A 396 -5.64 -2.61 -13.07
N ALA A 397 -4.42 -3.10 -13.26
CA ALA A 397 -3.22 -2.30 -13.19
C ALA A 397 -2.86 -1.71 -14.57
N VAL A 398 -2.28 -0.51 -14.55
CA VAL A 398 -1.64 0.13 -15.72
C VAL A 398 -0.27 0.64 -15.26
N GLY A 399 0.73 0.59 -16.12
CA GLY A 399 2.11 0.86 -15.73
C GLY A 399 3.07 0.84 -16.90
N ARG A 400 4.35 0.59 -16.60
CA ARG A 400 5.43 0.42 -17.59
C ARG A 400 6.45 -0.58 -17.10
N ASP A 401 7.23 -1.15 -18.01
CA ASP A 401 8.47 -1.83 -17.66
C ASP A 401 9.64 -0.83 -17.50
N ILE A 402 10.77 -1.32 -16.99
CA ILE A 402 12.05 -0.58 -16.85
C ILE A 402 12.49 0.06 -18.19
N ASN A 403 12.19 -0.59 -19.33
CA ASN A 403 12.49 -0.10 -20.67
C ASN A 403 11.48 0.95 -21.20
N GLY A 404 10.45 1.29 -20.41
CA GLY A 404 9.42 2.26 -20.76
C GLY A 404 8.33 1.74 -21.70
N ASN A 405 8.22 0.43 -21.94
CA ASN A 405 7.08 -0.14 -22.67
C ASN A 405 5.82 -0.08 -21.78
N ALA A 406 4.66 0.22 -22.36
CA ALA A 406 3.43 0.27 -21.60
C ALA A 406 2.95 -1.12 -21.18
N LEU A 407 2.52 -1.24 -19.92
CA LEU A 407 1.94 -2.45 -19.37
C LEU A 407 0.50 -2.21 -18.90
N PHE A 408 -0.35 -3.21 -19.08
CA PHE A 408 -1.64 -3.31 -18.42
C PHE A 408 -1.87 -4.75 -17.96
N ALA A 409 -2.48 -4.94 -16.80
CA ALA A 409 -2.76 -6.26 -16.24
C ALA A 409 -4.12 -6.31 -15.55
N ALA A 410 -4.77 -7.47 -15.60
CA ALA A 410 -6.12 -7.65 -15.04
C ALA A 410 -6.38 -9.09 -14.60
N THR A 411 -7.16 -9.24 -13.52
CA THR A 411 -7.62 -10.55 -13.04
C THR A 411 -8.85 -11.00 -13.81
N VAL A 412 -8.66 -12.07 -14.57
CA VAL A 412 -9.68 -12.74 -15.39
C VAL A 412 -10.23 -13.94 -14.61
N SER A 413 -11.53 -14.18 -14.72
CA SER A 413 -12.19 -15.40 -14.25
C SER A 413 -12.65 -16.23 -15.44
N GLU A 414 -12.25 -17.50 -15.49
CA GLU A 414 -12.43 -18.38 -16.64
C GLU A 414 -13.91 -18.71 -16.94
N ASN A 415 -14.73 -18.76 -15.88
CA ASN A 415 -16.15 -19.08 -15.92
C ASN A 415 -17.07 -17.86 -15.82
N GLY A 416 -16.51 -16.67 -15.56
CA GLY A 416 -17.28 -15.42 -15.42
C GLY A 416 -18.17 -15.36 -14.18
N PHE A 417 -17.86 -16.12 -13.12
CA PHE A 417 -18.56 -16.04 -11.83
C PHE A 417 -17.83 -15.12 -10.85
N GLY A 418 -18.56 -14.39 -10.00
CA GLY A 418 -17.94 -13.49 -9.03
C GLY A 418 -17.09 -14.20 -7.98
N ASP A 419 -17.47 -15.43 -7.64
CA ASP A 419 -16.83 -16.36 -6.72
C ASP A 419 -16.00 -17.45 -7.44
N ASP A 420 -15.64 -17.23 -8.71
CA ASP A 420 -14.86 -18.17 -9.53
C ASP A 420 -13.47 -18.42 -8.92
N PHE A 421 -13.14 -19.69 -8.66
CA PHE A 421 -11.85 -20.12 -8.13
C PHE A 421 -10.74 -20.16 -9.19
N SER A 422 -11.10 -20.31 -10.47
CA SER A 422 -10.17 -20.36 -11.60
C SER A 422 -9.89 -18.94 -12.10
N ASN A 423 -8.76 -18.37 -11.67
CA ASN A 423 -8.40 -16.99 -12.00
C ASN A 423 -7.01 -16.91 -12.62
N GLN A 424 -6.80 -15.90 -13.46
CA GLN A 424 -5.48 -15.60 -14.02
C GLN A 424 -5.23 -14.09 -14.03
N ILE A 425 -3.99 -13.66 -13.84
CA ILE A 425 -3.54 -12.30 -14.14
C ILE A 425 -2.95 -12.31 -15.55
N ILE A 426 -3.74 -11.84 -16.51
CA ILE A 426 -3.23 -11.58 -17.87
C ILE A 426 -2.45 -10.26 -17.85
N VAL A 427 -1.35 -10.21 -18.60
CA VAL A 427 -0.54 -9.00 -18.81
C VAL A 427 -0.42 -8.74 -20.30
N GLY A 428 -0.72 -7.51 -20.72
CA GLY A 428 -0.48 -7.01 -22.07
C GLY A 428 0.64 -5.98 -22.07
N ARG A 429 1.64 -6.17 -22.95
CA ARG A 429 2.69 -5.17 -23.22
C ARG A 429 2.40 -4.46 -24.53
N TYR A 430 2.14 -3.16 -24.46
CA TYR A 430 1.83 -2.32 -25.61
C TYR A 430 3.05 -1.51 -26.06
N ASN A 431 3.39 -1.60 -27.34
CA ASN A 431 4.39 -0.73 -27.95
C ASN A 431 3.70 0.44 -28.68
N PRO A 432 3.80 1.69 -28.18
CA PRO A 432 3.13 2.83 -28.78
C PRO A 432 3.70 3.26 -30.14
N THR A 433 4.94 2.85 -30.46
CA THR A 433 5.60 3.19 -31.74
C THR A 433 5.15 2.26 -32.87
N THR A 434 4.97 0.97 -32.60
CA THR A 434 4.57 -0.03 -33.61
C THR A 434 3.06 -0.31 -33.62
N GLY A 435 2.37 -0.02 -32.53
CA GLY A 435 0.96 -0.34 -32.32
C GLY A 435 0.71 -1.80 -31.89
N ALA A 436 1.75 -2.62 -31.77
CA ALA A 436 1.68 -4.04 -31.41
C ALA A 436 1.33 -4.24 -29.92
N THR A 437 0.79 -5.42 -29.59
CA THR A 437 0.52 -5.83 -28.21
C THR A 437 0.82 -7.31 -28.06
N ASP A 438 1.76 -7.63 -27.17
CA ASP A 438 2.10 -8.99 -26.78
C ASP A 438 1.39 -9.32 -25.46
N TYR A 439 1.17 -10.61 -25.18
CA TYR A 439 0.52 -11.07 -23.95
C TYR A 439 1.31 -12.19 -23.26
N THR A 440 1.19 -12.25 -21.94
CA THR A 440 1.65 -13.36 -21.09
C THR A 440 0.75 -13.47 -19.85
N PHE A 441 0.97 -14.49 -19.02
CA PHE A 441 0.49 -14.54 -17.65
C PHE A 441 1.54 -14.02 -16.67
N ALA A 442 1.09 -13.38 -15.59
CA ALA A 442 1.87 -13.17 -14.36
C ALA A 442 1.47 -14.15 -13.24
N ALA A 443 0.24 -14.65 -13.30
CA ALA A 443 -0.31 -15.65 -12.41
C ALA A 443 -1.41 -16.42 -13.15
N TYR A 444 -1.57 -17.71 -12.89
CA TYR A 444 -2.70 -18.50 -13.36
C TYR A 444 -3.07 -19.59 -12.37
N ILE A 445 -4.36 -19.92 -12.33
CA ILE A 445 -4.94 -21.15 -11.76
C ILE A 445 -5.95 -21.64 -12.81
N ASP A 446 -5.74 -22.85 -13.33
CA ASP A 446 -6.62 -23.50 -14.32
C ASP A 446 -7.80 -24.22 -13.62
N GLN A 447 -8.94 -24.28 -14.28
CA GLN A 447 -10.10 -25.10 -13.90
C GLN A 447 -9.82 -26.61 -13.84
N PHE A 448 -8.74 -27.11 -14.44
CA PHE A 448 -8.54 -28.54 -14.73
C PHE A 448 -8.23 -29.47 -13.53
N GLY A 449 -9.25 -29.73 -12.71
CA GLY A 449 -9.41 -31.01 -12.03
C GLY A 449 -9.76 -30.93 -10.55
N LEU A 450 -11.02 -31.24 -10.21
CA LEU A 450 -11.54 -31.44 -8.83
C LEU A 450 -10.79 -32.50 -7.97
N PHE A 451 -9.70 -33.07 -8.46
CA PHE A 451 -8.92 -34.15 -7.82
C PHE A 451 -7.40 -34.06 -8.05
N THR A 452 -6.90 -32.94 -8.62
CA THR A 452 -5.46 -32.68 -8.83
C THR A 452 -5.20 -31.20 -8.58
N GLN A 453 -4.41 -30.87 -7.55
CA GLN A 453 -4.11 -29.48 -7.19
C GLN A 453 -3.02 -28.85 -8.08
N ASP A 454 -2.34 -29.68 -8.90
CA ASP A 454 -1.22 -29.35 -9.78
C ASP A 454 -1.64 -28.55 -11.04
N ALA A 455 -2.17 -27.33 -10.89
CA ALA A 455 -2.70 -26.54 -12.00
C ALA A 455 -2.50 -25.01 -11.87
N GLY A 456 -1.71 -24.55 -10.91
CA GLY A 456 -1.36 -23.14 -10.75
C GLY A 456 0.02 -22.77 -11.30
N LYS A 457 0.33 -21.47 -11.29
CA LYS A 457 1.67 -21.00 -11.63
C LYS A 457 2.66 -21.31 -10.49
N PRO A 458 3.85 -21.86 -10.79
CA PRO A 458 4.90 -22.13 -9.80
C PRO A 458 5.40 -20.88 -9.05
N ILE A 459 5.88 -21.10 -7.83
CA ILE A 459 6.57 -20.15 -6.96
C ILE A 459 8.01 -20.62 -6.79
N TYR A 460 8.99 -19.72 -6.97
CA TYR A 460 10.41 -20.07 -7.04
C TYR A 460 11.25 -19.54 -5.87
N ASP A 461 12.34 -20.25 -5.57
CA ASP A 461 13.44 -19.77 -4.73
C ASP A 461 14.53 -19.02 -5.52
N ASP A 462 15.57 -18.55 -4.83
CA ASP A 462 16.74 -17.82 -5.37
C ASP A 462 17.59 -18.67 -6.35
N MET A 463 17.47 -19.99 -6.27
CA MET A 463 18.11 -20.95 -7.17
C MET A 463 17.21 -21.31 -8.37
N GLY A 464 15.98 -20.82 -8.42
CA GLY A 464 14.98 -21.15 -9.44
C GLY A 464 14.36 -22.55 -9.26
N VAL A 465 14.38 -23.09 -8.05
CA VAL A 465 13.67 -24.32 -7.67
C VAL A 465 12.23 -23.97 -7.29
N GLU A 466 11.28 -24.77 -7.73
CA GLU A 466 9.88 -24.63 -7.34
C GLU A 466 9.69 -25.04 -5.87
N ILE A 467 9.15 -24.12 -5.06
CA ILE A 467 8.87 -24.31 -3.63
C ILE A 467 7.37 -24.37 -3.32
N GLY A 468 6.53 -24.23 -4.34
CA GLY A 468 5.07 -24.21 -4.22
C GLY A 468 4.40 -23.74 -5.50
N GLN A 469 3.08 -23.63 -5.47
CA GLN A 469 2.24 -23.23 -6.59
C GLN A 469 1.02 -22.42 -6.12
N LEU A 470 0.42 -21.65 -7.03
CA LEU A 470 -0.92 -21.11 -6.81
C LEU A 470 -1.96 -22.25 -6.76
N VAL A 471 -2.99 -22.11 -5.93
CA VAL A 471 -4.10 -23.09 -5.83
C VAL A 471 -5.45 -22.41 -5.69
N ASN A 472 -6.53 -23.17 -5.84
CA ASN A 472 -7.87 -22.68 -5.54
C ASN A 472 -8.02 -22.31 -4.05
N LEU A 473 -8.77 -21.25 -3.76
CA LEU A 473 -9.04 -20.81 -2.38
C LEU A 473 -9.82 -21.84 -1.55
N ASP A 474 -10.51 -22.79 -2.18
CA ASP A 474 -11.21 -23.87 -1.46
C ASP A 474 -10.25 -24.88 -0.80
N ALA A 475 -9.02 -25.00 -1.29
CA ALA A 475 -7.95 -25.77 -0.64
C ALA A 475 -7.50 -25.13 0.68
N VAL A 476 -7.34 -23.81 0.71
CA VAL A 476 -6.97 -23.02 1.90
C VAL A 476 -8.13 -22.93 2.90
N THR A 477 -9.36 -22.71 2.43
CA THR A 477 -10.52 -22.50 3.30
C THR A 477 -11.22 -23.80 3.74
N GLY A 478 -10.85 -24.95 3.18
CA GLY A 478 -11.55 -26.22 3.40
C GLY A 478 -12.95 -26.28 2.78
N GLY A 479 -13.25 -25.41 1.79
CA GLY A 479 -14.44 -25.50 0.95
C GLY A 479 -15.34 -24.25 0.87
N SER A 480 -15.08 -23.17 1.61
CA SER A 480 -15.85 -21.91 1.48
C SER A 480 -15.16 -20.72 2.18
N PRO A 481 -15.03 -19.55 1.55
CA PRO A 481 -15.45 -19.20 0.19
C PRO A 481 -14.63 -19.92 -0.90
N LEU A 482 -15.24 -20.16 -2.06
CA LEU A 482 -14.57 -20.82 -3.19
C LEU A 482 -13.60 -19.88 -3.92
N GLY A 483 -13.92 -18.60 -4.04
CA GLY A 483 -13.12 -17.63 -4.78
C GLY A 483 -13.56 -16.18 -4.63
N PRO A 484 -12.82 -15.23 -5.25
CA PRO A 484 -11.67 -15.47 -6.12
C PRO A 484 -10.43 -15.96 -5.38
N SER A 485 -9.59 -16.74 -6.04
CA SER A 485 -8.32 -17.28 -5.52
C SER A 485 -7.14 -16.31 -5.71
N ILE A 486 -7.32 -15.26 -6.52
CA ILE A 486 -6.30 -14.22 -6.79
C ILE A 486 -6.94 -12.83 -6.62
N SER A 487 -6.23 -11.89 -6.02
CA SER A 487 -6.63 -10.48 -5.89
C SER A 487 -6.60 -9.73 -7.24
N ALA A 488 -6.82 -8.41 -7.24
CA ALA A 488 -6.44 -7.61 -8.41
C ALA A 488 -4.91 -7.44 -8.46
N PRO A 489 -4.30 -7.21 -9.64
CA PRO A 489 -2.87 -6.92 -9.75
C PRO A 489 -2.57 -5.47 -9.37
N ALA A 490 -1.34 -5.22 -8.91
CA ALA A 490 -0.77 -3.88 -8.77
C ALA A 490 0.66 -3.85 -9.33
N PHE A 491 0.99 -2.82 -10.12
CA PHE A 491 2.35 -2.64 -10.65
C PHE A 491 3.19 -1.80 -9.69
N ASP A 492 4.44 -2.20 -9.48
CA ASP A 492 5.50 -1.29 -9.03
C ASP A 492 6.08 -0.46 -10.20
N ALA A 493 7.13 0.32 -9.95
CA ALA A 493 7.72 1.18 -10.97
C ALA A 493 8.41 0.43 -12.11
N ALA A 494 8.90 -0.80 -11.87
CA ALA A 494 9.60 -1.63 -12.85
C ALA A 494 8.66 -2.53 -13.66
N GLY A 495 7.38 -2.60 -13.28
CA GLY A 495 6.38 -3.44 -13.94
C GLY A 495 6.27 -4.84 -13.35
N ASN A 496 6.84 -5.08 -12.17
CA ASN A 496 6.56 -6.29 -11.39
C ASN A 496 5.15 -6.21 -10.84
N ILE A 497 4.47 -7.35 -10.72
CA ILE A 497 3.08 -7.41 -10.27
C ILE A 497 3.01 -7.96 -8.85
N TRP A 498 2.46 -7.17 -7.95
CA TRP A 498 2.12 -7.56 -6.59
C TRP A 498 0.65 -7.98 -6.53
N PHE A 499 0.37 -9.08 -5.81
CA PHE A 499 -0.97 -9.60 -5.62
C PHE A 499 -1.04 -10.50 -4.38
N ILE A 500 -2.26 -10.74 -3.87
CA ILE A 500 -2.53 -11.80 -2.89
C ILE A 500 -3.10 -12.99 -3.64
N GLY A 501 -2.60 -14.19 -3.34
CA GLY A 501 -3.08 -15.45 -3.91
C GLY A 501 -3.23 -16.54 -2.85
N ALA A 502 -4.10 -17.52 -3.12
CA ALA A 502 -4.10 -18.80 -2.43
C ALA A 502 -2.94 -19.68 -2.94
N VAL A 503 -2.18 -20.29 -2.05
CA VAL A 503 -0.95 -21.04 -2.35
C VAL A 503 -0.92 -22.42 -1.69
N GLU A 504 -0.26 -23.37 -2.36
CA GLU A 504 0.29 -24.57 -1.76
C GLU A 504 1.82 -24.40 -1.69
N LEU A 505 2.41 -24.62 -0.51
CA LEU A 505 3.84 -24.45 -0.28
C LEU A 505 4.44 -25.78 0.20
N TYR A 506 5.40 -26.34 -0.56
CA TYR A 506 5.84 -27.72 -0.38
C TYR A 506 6.79 -27.90 0.81
N ASP A 507 6.84 -29.14 1.34
CA ASP A 507 7.81 -29.59 2.36
C ASP A 507 7.89 -28.72 3.63
N ARG A 508 6.83 -27.97 3.96
CA ARG A 508 6.77 -27.08 5.14
C ARG A 508 6.61 -27.83 6.46
N PHE A 509 5.97 -29.01 6.44
CA PHE A 509 5.82 -29.85 7.63
C PHE A 509 6.94 -30.89 7.77
N MET A 510 7.24 -31.30 9.02
CA MET A 510 8.33 -32.26 9.34
C MET A 510 8.17 -33.66 8.70
N ASP A 511 7.01 -33.98 8.13
CA ASP A 511 6.73 -35.21 7.40
C ASP A 511 6.77 -35.05 5.86
N GLY A 512 7.09 -33.85 5.35
CA GLY A 512 7.05 -33.51 3.93
C GLY A 512 5.66 -33.09 3.44
N GLY A 513 4.74 -32.71 4.34
CA GLY A 513 3.45 -32.15 3.97
C GLY A 513 3.57 -30.72 3.44
N SER A 514 2.73 -30.38 2.45
CA SER A 514 2.53 -29.00 1.99
C SER A 514 1.68 -28.18 2.97
N ASP A 515 1.95 -26.89 3.07
CA ASP A 515 1.08 -25.91 3.72
C ASP A 515 0.13 -25.23 2.72
N PHE A 516 -1.02 -24.75 3.20
CA PHE A 516 -2.07 -24.15 2.35
C PHE A 516 -2.54 -22.82 2.92
N ASP A 517 -2.14 -21.72 2.27
CA ASP A 517 -2.25 -20.38 2.84
C ASP A 517 -2.71 -19.31 1.87
N GLY A 518 -3.05 -18.16 2.43
CA GLY A 518 -3.04 -16.89 1.69
C GLY A 518 -1.65 -16.27 1.76
N ALA A 519 -1.15 -15.78 0.63
CA ALA A 519 0.19 -15.20 0.53
C ALA A 519 0.19 -13.89 -0.27
N LEU A 520 1.05 -12.95 0.14
CA LEU A 520 1.51 -11.82 -0.67
C LEU A 520 2.64 -12.30 -1.57
N LEU A 521 2.46 -12.07 -2.88
CA LEU A 521 3.32 -12.58 -3.93
C LEU A 521 3.80 -11.42 -4.81
N ARG A 522 5.04 -11.50 -5.29
CA ARG A 522 5.57 -10.62 -6.34
C ARG A 522 5.89 -11.46 -7.57
N ALA A 523 5.26 -11.13 -8.69
CA ALA A 523 5.64 -11.64 -10.00
C ALA A 523 6.65 -10.68 -10.63
N VAL A 524 7.92 -11.09 -10.65
CA VAL A 524 9.03 -10.33 -11.21
C VAL A 524 9.04 -10.46 -12.74
N LEU A 525 9.16 -9.33 -13.45
CA LEU A 525 9.16 -9.25 -14.91
C LEU A 525 10.56 -9.49 -15.49
N ASP A 526 10.70 -10.44 -16.43
CA ASP A 526 11.81 -10.42 -17.39
C ASP A 526 11.37 -9.63 -18.65
N PRO A 527 11.93 -8.44 -18.91
CA PRO A 527 11.54 -7.62 -20.05
C PRO A 527 12.05 -8.15 -21.40
N ASP A 528 13.12 -8.95 -21.42
CA ASP A 528 13.70 -9.50 -22.66
C ASP A 528 12.84 -10.64 -23.22
N THR A 529 12.39 -11.55 -22.35
CA THR A 529 11.48 -12.64 -22.73
C THR A 529 9.99 -12.26 -22.64
N PHE A 530 9.67 -11.17 -21.93
CA PHE A 530 8.31 -10.81 -21.52
C PHE A 530 7.59 -11.95 -20.81
N SER A 531 8.25 -12.43 -19.76
CA SER A 531 7.75 -13.48 -18.88
C SER A 531 7.74 -13.00 -17.43
N TYR A 532 7.06 -13.74 -16.55
CA TYR A 532 6.94 -13.41 -15.14
C TYR A 532 7.24 -14.64 -14.27
N ARG A 533 7.97 -14.44 -13.17
CA ARG A 533 8.23 -15.47 -12.16
C ARG A 533 7.75 -15.01 -10.80
N ILE A 534 7.06 -15.89 -10.08
CA ILE A 534 6.51 -15.59 -8.76
C ILE A 534 7.55 -15.92 -7.69
N GLU A 535 7.77 -14.98 -6.78
CA GLU A 535 8.39 -15.20 -5.47
C GLU A 535 7.36 -15.00 -4.35
N LEU A 536 7.57 -15.71 -3.24
CA LEU A 536 6.84 -15.53 -2.00
C LEU A 536 7.43 -14.35 -1.22
N VAL A 537 6.59 -13.38 -0.83
CA VAL A 537 7.00 -12.24 0.00
C VAL A 537 6.56 -12.42 1.45
N LEU A 538 5.28 -12.74 1.67
CA LEU A 538 4.70 -13.04 2.99
C LEU A 538 3.63 -14.14 2.83
N GLU A 539 3.55 -15.04 3.80
CA GLU A 539 2.47 -16.02 4.03
C GLU A 539 1.75 -15.72 5.35
N ASN A 540 0.56 -16.29 5.59
CA ASN A 540 0.05 -16.35 6.96
C ASN A 540 1.05 -17.14 7.83
N GLY A 541 1.21 -16.73 9.09
CA GLY A 541 2.24 -17.26 9.98
C GLY A 541 3.64 -16.66 9.76
N THR A 542 3.84 -15.75 8.79
CA THR A 542 5.13 -15.04 8.67
C THR A 542 5.38 -14.22 9.93
N ARG A 543 6.57 -14.42 10.52
CA ARG A 543 7.01 -13.74 11.73
C ARG A 543 7.97 -12.61 11.39
N ALA A 544 7.82 -11.47 12.07
CA ALA A 544 8.80 -10.39 12.05
C ALA A 544 8.99 -9.83 13.46
N THR A 545 10.22 -9.48 13.83
CA THR A 545 10.49 -8.78 15.10
C THR A 545 10.34 -7.29 14.88
N GLY A 546 9.31 -6.71 15.49
CA GLY A 546 9.10 -5.27 15.52
C GLY A 546 10.28 -4.56 16.19
N PRO A 547 11.03 -3.68 15.49
CA PRO A 547 12.20 -3.01 16.08
C PRO A 547 11.84 -2.10 17.25
N ASN A 548 10.57 -1.72 17.37
CA ASN A 548 10.08 -0.64 18.19
C ASN A 548 9.52 -1.12 19.53
N SER A 549 8.72 -2.18 19.49
CA SER A 549 8.28 -2.96 20.64
C SER A 549 9.38 -3.88 21.15
N GLY A 550 10.23 -4.39 20.24
CA GLY A 550 11.16 -5.49 20.49
C GLY A 550 10.48 -6.86 20.59
N LEU A 551 9.22 -6.97 20.15
CA LEU A 551 8.42 -8.20 20.17
C LEU A 551 8.34 -8.83 18.78
N GLU A 552 8.13 -10.14 18.73
CA GLU A 552 7.75 -10.81 17.48
C GLU A 552 6.25 -10.63 17.23
N TYR A 553 5.85 -10.46 15.98
CA TYR A 553 4.46 -10.58 15.56
C TYR A 553 4.31 -11.55 14.39
N SER A 554 3.20 -12.27 14.37
CA SER A 554 2.73 -13.11 13.27
C SER A 554 1.80 -12.31 12.34
N VAL A 555 1.87 -12.55 11.04
CA VAL A 555 0.85 -12.12 10.05
C VAL A 555 -0.23 -13.19 9.98
N ASP A 556 -1.47 -12.87 10.35
CA ASP A 556 -2.49 -13.90 10.59
C ASP A 556 -3.53 -14.03 9.46
N PHE A 557 -3.60 -13.06 8.53
CA PHE A 557 -4.61 -13.08 7.47
C PHE A 557 -4.24 -12.32 6.19
N LEU A 558 -4.11 -13.06 5.09
CA LEU A 558 -3.95 -12.54 3.73
C LEU A 558 -5.10 -13.09 2.85
N GLY A 559 -6.11 -12.28 2.57
CA GLY A 559 -7.37 -12.72 1.97
C GLY A 559 -7.69 -12.14 0.59
N THR A 560 -8.23 -12.97 -0.30
CA THR A 560 -8.71 -12.59 -1.64
C THR A 560 -10.23 -12.42 -1.70
N ALA A 561 -10.99 -13.28 -1.01
CA ALA A 561 -12.44 -13.34 -1.06
C ALA A 561 -13.12 -12.87 0.24
N ASN A 562 -14.37 -12.44 0.12
CA ASN A 562 -15.27 -12.20 1.25
C ASN A 562 -16.10 -13.46 1.59
N ALA A 563 -16.67 -13.51 2.79
CA ALA A 563 -17.41 -14.67 3.30
C ALA A 563 -18.66 -15.06 2.48
N GLY A 564 -19.14 -14.22 1.57
CA GLY A 564 -20.28 -14.49 0.69
C GLY A 564 -19.91 -15.10 -0.67
N GLY A 565 -18.61 -15.25 -0.97
CA GLY A 565 -18.13 -15.54 -2.33
C GLY A 565 -18.04 -14.27 -3.17
N GLY A 566 -16.86 -13.96 -3.68
CA GLY A 566 -16.56 -12.69 -4.36
C GLY A 566 -15.42 -11.91 -3.74
N ALA A 567 -14.83 -10.99 -4.52
CA ALA A 567 -13.65 -10.22 -4.10
C ALA A 567 -13.86 -9.51 -2.75
N SER A 568 -12.84 -9.56 -1.88
CA SER A 568 -12.83 -8.81 -0.62
C SER A 568 -12.43 -7.36 -0.84
N GLY A 569 -13.19 -6.42 -0.27
CA GLY A 569 -12.79 -5.02 -0.25
C GLY A 569 -11.45 -4.78 0.45
N GLY A 570 -11.12 -5.62 1.46
CA GLY A 570 -9.83 -5.60 2.16
C GLY A 570 -8.74 -6.47 1.55
N SER A 571 -8.91 -6.95 0.30
CA SER A 571 -7.82 -7.58 -0.46
C SER A 571 -6.88 -6.54 -1.08
N LEU A 572 -5.92 -6.99 -1.90
CA LEU A 572 -5.01 -6.15 -2.67
C LEU A 572 -5.67 -5.69 -3.99
N TRP A 573 -5.55 -4.39 -4.25
CA TRP A 573 -6.04 -3.64 -5.41
C TRP A 573 -4.90 -2.84 -6.05
N SER A 574 -5.08 -2.33 -7.27
CA SER A 574 -3.96 -1.70 -7.98
C SER A 574 -3.39 -0.44 -7.29
N ASN A 575 -4.15 0.22 -6.40
CA ASN A 575 -3.67 1.35 -5.59
C ASN A 575 -3.01 0.95 -4.25
N ASN A 576 -2.80 -0.34 -4.00
CA ASN A 576 -2.02 -0.83 -2.85
C ASN A 576 -0.51 -0.75 -3.06
N VAL A 577 -0.03 -0.44 -4.27
CA VAL A 577 1.38 -0.30 -4.60
C VAL A 577 1.64 1.06 -5.23
N SER A 578 2.76 1.69 -4.87
CA SER A 578 3.19 2.92 -5.51
C SER A 578 3.73 2.64 -6.91
N ALA A 579 3.23 3.39 -7.90
CA ALA A 579 3.75 3.37 -9.27
C ALA A 579 5.07 4.16 -9.42
N SER A 580 5.55 4.78 -8.33
CA SER A 580 6.86 5.44 -8.25
C SER A 580 7.89 4.48 -7.65
N ALA A 581 9.15 4.62 -8.05
CA ALA A 581 10.25 3.90 -7.40
C ALA A 581 10.50 4.48 -6.00
N TRP A 582 11.22 3.77 -5.14
CA TRP A 582 11.66 4.31 -3.85
C TRP A 582 12.42 5.62 -4.05
N ASN A 583 12.12 6.64 -3.25
CA ASN A 583 12.65 8.01 -3.38
C ASN A 583 12.50 8.65 -4.79
N GLY A 584 11.66 8.09 -5.67
CA GLY A 584 11.52 8.54 -7.05
C GLY A 584 12.78 8.34 -7.92
N VAL A 585 13.65 7.38 -7.60
CA VAL A 585 14.90 7.13 -8.36
C VAL A 585 14.64 6.71 -9.81
N ASP A 586 15.63 6.95 -10.67
CA ASP A 586 15.64 6.43 -12.04
C ASP A 586 16.09 4.96 -12.05
N ILE A 587 15.15 4.07 -12.35
CA ILE A 587 15.34 2.61 -12.42
C ILE A 587 15.66 2.10 -13.84
N SER A 588 15.90 2.97 -14.81
CA SER A 588 16.17 2.55 -16.21
C SER A 588 17.48 1.77 -16.40
N ALA A 589 18.29 1.66 -15.34
CA ALA A 589 19.57 0.94 -15.32
C ALA A 589 19.68 -0.09 -14.16
N THR A 590 18.61 -0.36 -13.42
CA THR A 590 18.57 -1.41 -12.40
C THR A 590 18.25 -2.78 -13.01
N GLU A 591 18.35 -3.85 -12.24
CA GLU A 591 17.72 -5.12 -12.63
C GLU A 591 16.19 -5.01 -12.43
N PRO A 592 15.36 -5.77 -13.17
CA PRO A 592 13.90 -5.67 -13.05
C PRO A 592 13.35 -6.05 -11.66
N GLY A 593 13.99 -6.98 -10.97
CA GLY A 593 13.62 -7.42 -9.62
C GLY A 593 14.16 -6.57 -8.47
N ASP A 594 15.01 -5.58 -8.77
CA ASP A 594 15.68 -4.70 -7.79
C ASP A 594 14.66 -4.07 -6.83
N GLU A 595 14.92 -4.19 -5.54
CA GLU A 595 14.00 -3.77 -4.47
C GLU A 595 13.72 -2.27 -4.49
N ILE A 596 14.61 -1.46 -5.11
CA ILE A 596 14.43 -0.01 -5.25
C ILE A 596 13.27 0.35 -6.20
N SER A 597 12.78 -0.59 -7.03
CA SER A 597 11.57 -0.42 -7.83
C SER A 597 10.30 -0.28 -6.97
N ASN A 598 10.34 -0.77 -5.72
CA ASN A 598 9.23 -0.73 -4.78
C ASN A 598 9.18 0.61 -4.04
N GLY A 599 8.40 1.57 -4.55
CA GLY A 599 8.07 2.81 -3.82
C GLY A 599 7.13 2.65 -2.61
N GLY A 600 6.74 1.42 -2.29
CA GLY A 600 5.91 1.06 -1.14
C GLY A 600 4.69 0.24 -1.54
N VAL A 601 4.47 -0.85 -0.80
CA VAL A 601 3.25 -1.66 -0.80
C VAL A 601 2.55 -1.44 0.54
N ILE A 602 1.23 -1.31 0.54
CA ILE A 602 0.41 -1.27 1.75
C ILE A 602 -0.72 -2.29 1.66
N ILE A 603 -0.81 -3.21 2.62
CA ILE A 603 -1.87 -4.24 2.66
C ILE A 603 -2.70 -4.15 3.93
N ASN A 604 -3.96 -4.58 3.84
CA ASN A 604 -4.86 -4.70 4.96
C ASN A 604 -4.81 -6.14 5.49
N THR A 605 -4.37 -6.32 6.73
CA THR A 605 -4.18 -7.65 7.34
C THR A 605 -4.50 -7.59 8.85
N SER A 606 -4.33 -8.71 9.54
CA SER A 606 -4.26 -8.78 11.00
C SER A 606 -2.89 -9.32 11.41
N ILE A 607 -2.36 -8.80 12.51
CA ILE A 607 -1.16 -9.33 13.16
C ILE A 607 -1.43 -9.62 14.63
N THR A 608 -0.73 -10.60 15.20
CA THR A 608 -0.75 -10.89 16.64
C THR A 608 0.65 -10.81 17.19
N TYR A 609 0.83 -10.08 18.29
CA TYR A 609 2.10 -9.92 18.99
C TYR A 609 2.32 -11.01 20.04
N ASP A 610 3.47 -11.67 20.03
CA ASP A 610 3.90 -12.53 21.14
C ASP A 610 4.41 -11.62 22.27
N ILE A 611 3.57 -11.42 23.29
CA ILE A 611 3.81 -10.42 24.35
C ILE A 611 4.68 -10.97 25.48
N ASP A 612 4.65 -12.28 25.72
CA ASP A 612 5.38 -12.90 26.83
C ASP A 612 6.62 -13.70 26.40
N GLY A 613 6.81 -13.88 25.09
CA GLY A 613 7.97 -14.49 24.44
C GLY A 613 7.96 -16.01 24.45
N ASP A 614 6.79 -16.65 24.51
CA ASP A 614 6.65 -18.11 24.52
C ASP A 614 6.61 -18.76 23.11
N GLY A 615 6.47 -17.94 22.06
CA GLY A 615 6.46 -18.34 20.66
C GLY A 615 5.10 -18.79 20.10
N ILE A 616 4.04 -18.72 20.93
CA ILE A 616 2.64 -18.93 20.57
C ILE A 616 1.98 -17.57 20.37
N PHE A 617 1.13 -17.44 19.35
CA PHE A 617 0.33 -16.23 19.10
C PHE A 617 -1.14 -16.52 19.43
N ASN A 618 -1.58 -16.16 20.63
CA ASN A 618 -2.83 -16.62 21.21
C ASN A 618 -3.85 -15.47 21.35
N ASP A 619 -4.46 -15.06 20.23
CA ASP A 619 -5.49 -14.01 20.19
C ASP A 619 -6.73 -14.38 21.04
N PRO A 620 -7.01 -13.66 22.14
CA PRO A 620 -8.19 -13.85 23.00
C PRO A 620 -9.52 -13.44 22.37
N THR A 621 -9.50 -12.77 21.21
CA THR A 621 -10.70 -12.43 20.44
C THR A 621 -11.06 -13.47 19.38
N SER A 622 -10.14 -14.40 19.08
CA SER A 622 -10.33 -15.46 18.08
C SER A 622 -11.24 -16.60 18.58
N GLY A 623 -11.87 -17.30 17.63
CA GLY A 623 -12.57 -18.57 17.90
C GLY A 623 -11.63 -19.74 18.26
N ASN A 624 -10.32 -19.58 18.06
CA ASN A 624 -9.29 -20.59 18.29
C ASN A 624 -8.52 -20.36 19.62
N PHE A 625 -8.87 -19.33 20.39
CA PHE A 625 -8.20 -18.95 21.64
C PHE A 625 -8.00 -20.12 22.59
N ASN A 626 -6.76 -20.36 22.99
CA ASN A 626 -6.40 -21.32 24.01
C ASN A 626 -6.42 -20.66 25.40
N ALA A 627 -7.52 -20.84 26.15
CA ALA A 627 -7.66 -20.29 27.49
C ALA A 627 -6.71 -20.87 28.56
N ASP A 628 -5.94 -21.93 28.24
CA ASP A 628 -4.89 -22.49 29.10
C ASP A 628 -3.49 -21.90 28.79
N ALA A 629 -3.36 -21.06 27.75
CA ALA A 629 -2.15 -20.30 27.42
C ALA A 629 -2.31 -18.80 27.75
N PRO A 630 -1.22 -18.05 27.93
CA PRO A 630 -1.23 -16.57 28.02
C PRO A 630 -1.92 -15.94 26.82
N ALA A 631 -2.48 -14.75 26.98
CA ALA A 631 -3.22 -14.06 25.92
C ALA A 631 -2.36 -12.97 25.29
N ASP A 632 -2.50 -12.80 23.98
CA ASP A 632 -1.73 -11.85 23.18
C ASP A 632 -2.59 -10.71 22.63
N GLU A 633 -1.95 -9.67 22.07
CA GLU A 633 -2.67 -8.57 21.42
C GLU A 633 -2.68 -8.76 19.89
N SER A 634 -3.88 -8.97 19.35
CA SER A 634 -4.14 -9.05 17.91
C SER A 634 -4.72 -7.74 17.38
N TYR A 635 -4.25 -7.26 16.24
CA TYR A 635 -4.66 -5.99 15.65
C TYR A 635 -4.89 -6.13 14.15
N SER A 636 -6.00 -5.60 13.64
CA SER A 636 -6.07 -5.24 12.22
C SER A 636 -5.13 -4.07 11.94
N VAL A 637 -4.29 -4.19 10.92
CA VAL A 637 -3.25 -3.22 10.56
C VAL A 637 -3.20 -2.94 9.06
N ALA A 638 -2.79 -1.71 8.73
CA ALA A 638 -2.21 -1.39 7.44
C ALA A 638 -0.71 -1.72 7.51
N LEU A 639 -0.34 -2.90 6.99
CA LEU A 639 1.04 -3.38 6.99
C LEU A 639 1.76 -2.83 5.75
N TYR A 640 2.84 -2.09 5.98
CA TYR A 640 3.68 -1.55 4.91
C TYR A 640 4.80 -2.54 4.59
N VAL A 641 5.08 -2.73 3.30
CA VAL A 641 6.22 -3.48 2.77
C VAL A 641 6.92 -2.61 1.73
N GLY A 642 8.10 -2.09 2.06
CA GLY A 642 8.86 -1.17 1.21
C GLY A 642 10.30 -1.57 1.00
N TYR A 643 11.04 -0.78 0.23
CA TYR A 643 12.50 -0.87 0.15
C TYR A 643 13.13 -0.89 1.56
N TYR A 644 14.06 -1.82 1.77
CA TYR A 644 14.88 -1.91 2.97
C TYR A 644 16.34 -1.80 2.59
N GLN A 645 17.08 -1.00 3.32
CA GLN A 645 18.51 -0.92 3.14
C GLN A 645 19.19 -1.95 4.03
N ASP A 646 19.83 -2.93 3.39
CA ASP A 646 20.69 -3.89 4.08
C ASP A 646 22.01 -3.26 4.57
N GLY A 647 22.36 -3.55 5.82
CA GLY A 647 23.51 -2.97 6.51
C GLY A 647 23.18 -1.67 7.27
N PRO A 648 24.18 -1.05 7.94
CA PRO A 648 24.00 0.29 8.49
C PRO A 648 23.70 1.30 7.36
N PRO A 649 22.95 2.38 7.64
CA PRO A 649 22.69 3.42 6.65
C PRO A 649 24.02 3.96 6.08
N PRO A 650 24.08 4.28 4.77
CA PRO A 650 25.35 4.42 4.08
C PRO A 650 25.96 5.74 4.53
N CYS A 651 26.98 5.68 5.38
CA CYS A 651 27.51 6.87 6.02
C CYS A 651 28.15 7.79 4.96
N PRO A 652 27.51 8.90 4.53
CA PRO A 652 27.95 9.57 3.30
C PRO A 652 29.30 10.26 3.51
N ALA A 653 29.63 10.55 4.76
CA ALA A 653 30.90 11.14 5.17
C ALA A 653 32.03 10.11 5.34
N ASP A 654 31.76 8.79 5.26
CA ASP A 654 32.77 7.73 5.16
C ASP A 654 33.08 7.51 3.67
N LEU A 655 34.11 8.20 3.20
CA LEU A 655 34.49 8.20 1.79
C LEU A 655 35.62 7.21 1.47
N ASN A 656 36.06 6.43 2.45
CA ASN A 656 37.03 5.36 2.24
C ASN A 656 36.41 3.95 2.43
N GLY A 657 35.21 3.87 3.00
CA GLY A 657 34.46 2.64 3.26
C GLY A 657 35.06 1.81 4.41
N ASP A 658 35.66 2.45 5.42
CA ASP A 658 36.27 1.79 6.58
C ASP A 658 35.40 1.79 7.86
N GLU A 659 34.18 2.33 7.77
CA GLU A 659 33.16 2.45 8.83
C GLU A 659 33.59 3.38 9.99
N VAL A 660 34.66 4.17 9.85
CA VAL A 660 35.20 5.01 10.93
C VAL A 660 35.49 6.44 10.47
N LEU A 661 34.53 7.36 10.65
CA LEU A 661 34.73 8.79 10.37
C LEU A 661 35.97 9.37 11.06
N ASN A 662 36.99 9.67 10.25
CA ASN A 662 38.27 10.14 10.72
C ASN A 662 38.93 11.11 9.72
N PHE A 663 40.24 11.36 9.86
CA PHE A 663 40.96 12.26 8.96
C PHE A 663 41.06 11.71 7.53
N PHE A 664 41.01 10.39 7.34
CA PHE A 664 41.12 9.77 6.01
C PHE A 664 39.94 10.13 5.11
N ASP A 665 38.72 10.23 5.64
CA ASP A 665 37.54 10.63 4.86
C ASP A 665 37.58 12.10 4.47
N VAL A 666 37.99 12.96 5.42
CA VAL A 666 38.25 14.38 5.13
C VAL A 666 39.31 14.51 4.03
N SER A 667 40.30 13.62 4.00
CA SER A 667 41.33 13.60 2.94
C SER A 667 40.80 13.06 1.61
N ALA A 668 39.90 12.07 1.63
CA ALA A 668 39.20 11.54 0.46
C ALA A 668 38.27 12.60 -0.15
N PHE A 669 37.44 13.26 0.66
CA PHE A 669 36.60 14.39 0.25
C PHE A 669 37.42 15.50 -0.41
N ILE A 670 38.49 15.97 0.24
CA ILE A 670 39.36 17.02 -0.32
C ILE A 670 39.98 16.57 -1.66
N SER A 671 40.31 15.29 -1.81
CA SER A 671 40.81 14.73 -3.06
C SER A 671 39.73 14.68 -4.16
N ALA A 672 38.53 14.20 -3.84
CA ALA A 672 37.39 14.12 -4.75
C ALA A 672 36.94 15.52 -5.21
N PHE A 673 36.73 16.43 -4.26
CA PHE A 673 36.36 17.83 -4.48
C PHE A 673 37.41 18.58 -5.34
N SER A 674 38.70 18.44 -5.00
CA SER A 674 39.79 19.06 -5.81
C SER A 674 39.95 18.41 -7.18
N GLY A 675 39.55 17.15 -7.33
CA GLY A 675 39.59 16.37 -8.56
C GLY A 675 38.31 16.45 -9.40
N MET A 676 37.28 17.18 -8.95
CA MET A 676 35.94 17.22 -9.56
C MET A 676 35.38 15.80 -9.85
N GLN A 677 35.55 14.89 -8.89
CA GLN A 677 34.97 13.54 -8.92
C GLN A 677 33.56 13.54 -8.32
N PRO A 678 32.64 12.64 -8.70
CA PRO A 678 31.26 12.61 -8.18
C PRO A 678 31.16 12.73 -6.65
N ASP A 679 32.00 12.02 -5.90
CA ASP A 679 32.03 12.02 -4.42
C ASP A 679 32.43 13.37 -3.79
N GLY A 680 32.86 14.34 -4.61
CA GLY A 680 33.11 15.73 -4.20
C GLY A 680 31.94 16.69 -4.44
N ASP A 681 30.93 16.28 -5.22
CA ASP A 681 29.67 17.00 -5.47
C ASP A 681 28.66 16.55 -4.40
N PHE A 682 28.97 16.88 -3.15
CA PHE A 682 28.39 16.26 -1.96
C PHE A 682 26.93 16.68 -1.71
N ASN A 683 26.44 17.71 -2.40
CA ASN A 683 25.02 18.04 -2.44
C ASN A 683 24.33 17.63 -3.76
N GLY A 684 25.07 17.05 -4.72
CA GLY A 684 24.57 16.58 -6.01
C GLY A 684 24.05 17.69 -6.94
N ASP A 685 24.48 18.96 -6.76
CA ASP A 685 24.00 20.09 -7.57
C ASP A 685 24.80 20.30 -8.87
N GLY A 686 25.88 19.54 -9.08
CA GLY A 686 26.75 19.61 -10.25
C GLY A 686 27.83 20.71 -10.17
N LEU A 687 27.93 21.43 -9.05
CA LEU A 687 28.79 22.61 -8.89
C LEU A 687 29.70 22.52 -7.66
N PHE A 688 30.84 21.85 -7.75
CA PHE A 688 31.91 21.84 -6.73
C PHE A 688 32.23 23.22 -6.12
N ASN A 689 31.62 23.55 -4.97
CA ASN A 689 31.63 24.87 -4.35
C ASN A 689 31.64 24.79 -2.80
N PHE A 690 31.30 25.89 -2.11
CA PHE A 690 31.26 25.93 -0.64
C PHE A 690 30.12 25.08 -0.06
N PHE A 691 29.03 24.86 -0.79
CA PHE A 691 27.88 24.11 -0.31
C PHE A 691 28.20 22.62 -0.13
N ASP A 692 29.00 21.99 -0.99
CA ASP A 692 29.51 20.61 -0.78
C ASP A 692 30.31 20.49 0.49
N VAL A 693 31.24 21.44 0.72
CA VAL A 693 32.07 21.47 1.92
C VAL A 693 31.20 21.63 3.17
N SER A 694 30.13 22.41 3.08
CA SER A 694 29.15 22.57 4.17
C SER A 694 28.30 21.32 4.39
N ALA A 695 27.91 20.61 3.33
CA ALA A 695 27.17 19.36 3.38
C ALA A 695 28.02 18.23 3.99
N PHE A 696 29.24 18.03 3.49
CA PHE A 696 30.21 17.07 4.01
C PHE A 696 30.52 17.33 5.49
N ILE A 697 30.79 18.58 5.90
CA ILE A 697 31.01 18.91 7.32
C ILE A 697 29.77 18.61 8.18
N SER A 698 28.57 18.80 7.64
CA SER A 698 27.33 18.52 8.37
C SER A 698 27.16 17.00 8.58
N ALA A 699 27.31 16.20 7.53
CA ALA A 699 27.27 14.74 7.60
C ALA A 699 28.37 14.18 8.53
N PHE A 700 29.63 14.63 8.35
CA PHE A 700 30.76 14.21 9.19
C PHE A 700 30.58 14.57 10.68
N SER A 701 29.87 15.67 10.96
CA SER A 701 29.58 16.10 12.34
C SER A 701 28.36 15.40 12.95
N ALA A 702 27.45 14.86 12.12
CA ALA A 702 26.31 14.07 12.56
C ALA A 702 26.76 12.67 13.05
N GLY A 703 27.78 12.11 12.42
CA GLY A 703 28.25 10.75 12.66
C GLY A 703 27.74 9.76 11.60
N CYS A 704 28.20 8.52 11.66
CA CYS A 704 27.47 7.39 11.06
C CYS A 704 26.41 6.92 12.07
N PRO A 705 25.19 6.53 11.61
CA PRO A 705 24.18 5.91 12.47
C PRO A 705 24.66 4.61 13.14
#